data_AF-A0ABD6AC65-F1
#
_entry.id   AF-A0ABD6AC65-F1
#
_cell.length_a   1.000
_cell.length_b   1.000
_cell.length_c   1.000
_cell.angle_alpha   90.00
_cell.angle_beta   90.00
_cell.angle_gamma   90.00
#
_symmetry.space_group_name_H-M   'P 1'
#
loop_
_entity.id
_entity.type
_entity.pdbx_description
1 polymer ?
#
loop_
_entity_poly.entity_id
_entity_poly.type
_entity_poly.pdbx_seq_one_letter_code
_entity_poly.pdbx_strand_id
1 'polypeptide(L)'
;MEWGLVARWLVVSLALFCLSLPVAAAVAPRLPDRGAGIALPLSLLVVGSVAYWVGHLAFGPIALGAGLLALVGASALTYRRGARPDGRRAVETALVFALAFLSLVAVRAVDPAVHATMGEKFLDFSLLRALLRTEVLPPRDPWFAGEPVRYYYGGHLLAAVLARLTGTEARFAYNLALAGFYATLVTAAYGLAGALGDASGSSRRTAGALGAFFVGFASNLYTPLRVLGALVPAPVAEVGAPLVGVRGVDAAGYRPVADFTYWGASRVVPGTINEFPLFAWLNGDLHAHMTSAPFLLLAATLCYAYVRTPAAERARRFALLALLALDAGFVAVVDTWTFPTVLGLTWLALAFAPASPATLLLLGGKRRLDRRVSAGDSQFARLGRELRRDASALAVVAALALLALLVSLPFWTTSASARSVALVPRGDRSPMYALLVVHGGFLAAFVPFLARRTRAVAGDARTRRLAWGAVAGGVALWLLGFAALGLLLPVALGAWWLLRADLDDGTAFATLLILAAAGLVMLADLVYVRERAGPGRMNTVFKTYAQVWVLWSPAAGAALADLARRSRPAPTAASFRRASRGSLPGGIGTGETGIDAGRVLVAALVLSTSVYGALALADHFTAQPGRYDAEAAEVYPRTDDPTLDALAFVETYHPDEYAAIRWLDAREGRPVVAAAPGLDSYGWTNAETTLTGLQTVAGWRHEVGYRGPEAYYARVEDADRIFTGTPRQRARLLDRYAVRYVYVGPNERERYGTVSFEDVPGVHVERRFGDVTIYEVERSAGDDPPSDAEER
;
A
#
# COMPACT_ATOMS: atom_id res chain seq x y z
N MET A 1 -0.92 14.37 -24.68
CA MET A 1 -0.81 12.90 -24.45
C MET A 1 0.48 12.29 -24.97
N GLU A 2 1.28 11.79 -24.04
CA GLU A 2 2.68 11.39 -24.20
C GLU A 2 2.78 9.88 -24.47
N TRP A 3 2.07 9.39 -25.49
CA TRP A 3 1.93 7.94 -25.78
C TRP A 3 3.26 7.20 -25.96
N GLY A 4 4.31 7.88 -26.45
CA GLY A 4 5.65 7.31 -26.54
C GLY A 4 6.25 6.95 -25.18
N LEU A 5 6.02 7.78 -24.16
CA LEU A 5 6.46 7.50 -22.78
C LEU A 5 5.64 6.35 -22.17
N VAL A 6 4.33 6.35 -22.38
CA VAL A 6 3.42 5.27 -21.94
C VAL A 6 3.87 3.91 -22.51
N ALA A 7 4.09 3.84 -23.82
CA ALA A 7 4.54 2.62 -24.49
C ALA A 7 5.90 2.16 -23.98
N ARG A 8 6.85 3.08 -23.80
CA ARG A 8 8.18 2.76 -23.26
C ARG A 8 8.10 2.18 -21.85
N TRP A 9 7.33 2.80 -20.96
CA TRP A 9 7.13 2.34 -19.59
C TRP A 9 6.48 0.96 -19.53
N LEU A 10 5.46 0.73 -20.35
CA LEU A 10 4.79 -0.56 -20.46
C LEU A 10 5.76 -1.65 -20.94
N VAL A 11 6.52 -1.38 -22.01
CA VAL A 11 7.51 -2.33 -22.56
C VAL A 11 8.59 -2.66 -21.55
N VAL A 12 9.16 -1.66 -20.87
CA VAL A 12 10.19 -1.89 -19.84
C VAL A 12 9.63 -2.69 -18.66
N SER A 13 8.42 -2.38 -18.20
CA SER A 13 7.75 -3.15 -17.14
C SER A 13 7.53 -4.60 -17.54
N LEU A 14 7.06 -4.85 -18.77
CA LEU A 14 6.87 -6.19 -19.31
C LEU A 14 8.20 -6.93 -19.54
N ALA A 15 9.29 -6.22 -19.87
CA ALA A 15 10.62 -6.80 -19.98
C ALA A 15 11.14 -7.27 -18.61
N LEU A 16 11.01 -6.43 -17.56
CA LEU A 16 11.35 -6.81 -16.18
C LEU A 16 10.51 -8.00 -15.69
N PHE A 17 9.21 -7.99 -16.00
CA PHE A 17 8.32 -9.13 -15.77
C PHE A 17 8.85 -10.41 -16.43
N CYS A 18 9.15 -10.36 -17.74
CA CYS A 18 9.65 -11.51 -18.49
C CYS A 18 10.99 -12.03 -17.96
N LEU A 19 11.91 -11.13 -17.62
CA LEU A 19 13.20 -11.48 -17.03
C LEU A 19 13.03 -12.19 -15.68
N SER A 20 12.02 -11.83 -14.90
CA SER A 20 11.77 -12.43 -13.59
C SER A 20 10.98 -13.74 -13.62
N LEU A 21 10.33 -14.09 -14.75
CA LEU A 21 9.51 -15.30 -14.87
C LEU A 21 10.23 -16.60 -14.46
N PRO A 22 11.50 -16.87 -14.83
CA PRO A 22 12.21 -18.05 -14.35
C PRO A 22 12.45 -18.05 -12.84
N VAL A 23 12.73 -16.88 -12.26
CA VAL A 23 12.89 -16.72 -10.81
C VAL A 23 11.56 -17.01 -10.10
N ALA A 24 10.47 -16.44 -10.59
CA ALA A 24 9.12 -16.70 -10.08
C ALA A 24 8.74 -18.20 -10.18
N ALA A 25 9.08 -18.84 -11.30
CA ALA A 25 8.86 -20.28 -11.51
C ALA A 25 9.70 -21.18 -10.59
N ALA A 26 10.85 -20.71 -10.09
CA ALA A 26 11.65 -21.39 -9.09
C ALA A 26 11.10 -21.18 -7.67
N VAL A 27 10.63 -19.97 -7.38
CA VAL A 27 10.03 -19.58 -6.10
C VAL A 27 8.70 -20.30 -5.88
N ALA A 28 7.83 -20.34 -6.90
CA ALA A 28 6.47 -20.84 -6.81
C ALA A 28 6.11 -21.97 -7.82
N PRO A 29 6.94 -23.02 -8.02
CA PRO A 29 6.68 -24.09 -8.99
C PRO A 29 5.37 -24.87 -8.79
N ARG A 30 4.77 -24.80 -7.60
CA ARG A 30 3.54 -25.52 -7.23
C ARG A 30 2.27 -24.70 -7.40
N LEU A 31 2.40 -23.41 -7.73
CA LEU A 31 1.25 -22.57 -8.03
C LEU A 31 0.82 -22.77 -9.49
N PRO A 32 -0.47 -22.67 -9.80
CA PRO A 32 -1.01 -22.98 -11.13
C PRO A 32 -0.53 -22.03 -12.23
N ASP A 33 -0.01 -20.85 -11.88
CA ASP A 33 0.61 -19.88 -12.79
C ASP A 33 2.15 -19.91 -12.73
N ARG A 34 2.73 -20.85 -11.97
CA ARG A 34 4.16 -20.92 -11.64
C ARG A 34 4.74 -19.58 -11.15
N GLY A 35 3.95 -18.79 -10.43
CA GLY A 35 4.39 -17.51 -9.87
C GLY A 35 4.35 -16.33 -10.83
N ALA A 36 3.76 -16.45 -12.03
CA ALA A 36 3.65 -15.34 -12.97
C ALA A 36 3.08 -14.07 -12.31
N GLY A 37 2.05 -14.18 -11.45
CA GLY A 37 1.46 -13.02 -10.76
C GLY A 37 2.42 -12.21 -9.88
N ILE A 38 3.52 -12.82 -9.40
CA ILE A 38 4.52 -12.15 -8.55
C ILE A 38 5.83 -11.83 -9.28
N ALA A 39 5.93 -12.09 -10.58
CA ALA A 39 7.17 -11.88 -11.32
C ALA A 39 7.62 -10.41 -11.30
N LEU A 40 6.68 -9.46 -11.45
CA LEU A 40 7.01 -8.03 -11.42
C LEU A 40 7.41 -7.53 -10.02
N PRO A 41 6.66 -7.80 -8.91
CA PRO A 41 7.14 -7.52 -7.56
C PRO A 41 8.53 -8.11 -7.28
N LEU A 42 8.80 -9.36 -7.71
CA LEU A 42 10.12 -9.99 -7.54
C LEU A 42 11.22 -9.26 -8.31
N SER A 43 10.94 -8.78 -9.52
CA SER A 43 11.91 -8.01 -10.30
C SER A 43 12.26 -6.69 -9.59
N LEU A 44 11.25 -6.01 -9.06
CA LEU A 44 11.42 -4.75 -8.32
C LEU A 44 12.14 -4.99 -7.00
N LEU A 45 11.87 -6.10 -6.31
CA LEU A 45 12.57 -6.47 -5.08
C LEU A 45 14.06 -6.68 -5.35
N VAL A 46 14.42 -7.44 -6.39
CA VAL A 46 15.82 -7.73 -6.72
C VAL A 46 16.54 -6.47 -7.17
N VAL A 47 15.98 -5.74 -8.14
CA VAL A 47 16.61 -4.51 -8.66
C VAL A 47 16.68 -3.44 -7.57
N GLY A 48 15.60 -3.23 -6.82
CA GLY A 48 15.52 -2.24 -5.75
C GLY A 48 16.46 -2.53 -4.58
N SER A 49 16.52 -3.79 -4.11
CA SER A 49 17.41 -4.16 -3.00
C SER A 49 18.89 -3.99 -3.37
N VAL A 50 19.26 -4.38 -4.60
CA VAL A 50 20.64 -4.21 -5.09
C VAL A 50 20.95 -2.73 -5.31
N ALA A 51 20.04 -1.98 -5.94
CA ALA A 51 20.22 -0.55 -6.15
C ALA A 51 20.33 0.23 -4.83
N TYR A 52 19.59 -0.17 -3.80
CA TYR A 52 19.69 0.39 -2.46
C TYR A 52 21.08 0.14 -1.84
N TRP A 53 21.57 -1.10 -1.85
CA TRP A 53 22.88 -1.41 -1.28
C TRP A 53 24.05 -0.80 -2.05
N VAL A 54 24.07 -0.97 -3.37
CA VAL A 54 25.10 -0.38 -4.24
C VAL A 54 25.02 1.14 -4.21
N GLY A 55 23.81 1.70 -4.06
CA GLY A 55 23.58 3.13 -4.00
C GLY A 55 24.25 3.86 -2.84
N HIS A 56 24.61 3.16 -1.75
CA HIS A 56 25.40 3.76 -0.66
C HIS A 56 26.88 3.98 -1.05
N LEU A 57 27.32 3.42 -2.18
CA LEU A 57 28.65 3.63 -2.74
C LEU A 57 28.58 4.44 -4.04
N ALA A 58 27.66 4.08 -4.93
CA ALA A 58 27.45 4.73 -6.22
C ALA A 58 26.02 4.48 -6.73
N PHE A 59 25.15 5.46 -6.55
CA PHE A 59 23.78 5.47 -7.06
C PHE A 59 23.71 5.89 -8.54
N GLY A 60 22.51 5.87 -9.12
CA GLY A 60 22.30 6.19 -10.52
C GLY A 60 22.62 5.00 -11.45
N PRO A 61 23.33 5.21 -12.57
CA PRO A 61 23.57 4.16 -13.58
C PRO A 61 24.26 2.90 -13.03
N ILE A 62 25.19 3.05 -12.08
CA ILE A 62 25.95 1.93 -11.50
C ILE A 62 25.03 1.01 -10.69
N ALA A 63 24.28 1.57 -9.72
CA ALA A 63 23.29 0.84 -8.95
C ALA A 63 22.20 0.20 -9.83
N LEU A 64 21.69 0.90 -10.84
CA LEU A 64 20.72 0.36 -11.80
C LEU A 64 21.32 -0.83 -12.58
N GLY A 65 22.52 -0.67 -13.14
CA GLY A 65 23.22 -1.73 -13.87
C GLY A 65 23.46 -2.97 -13.02
N ALA A 66 23.93 -2.79 -11.79
CA ALA A 66 24.12 -3.88 -10.83
C ALA A 66 22.82 -4.62 -10.52
N GLY A 67 21.72 -3.89 -10.32
CA GLY A 67 20.39 -4.49 -10.09
C GLY A 67 19.89 -5.31 -11.28
N LEU A 68 20.04 -4.80 -12.51
CA LEU A 68 19.67 -5.52 -13.73
C LEU A 68 20.54 -6.76 -13.95
N LEU A 69 21.85 -6.66 -13.72
CA LEU A 69 22.77 -7.80 -13.80
C LEU A 69 22.42 -8.88 -12.78
N ALA A 70 22.06 -8.50 -11.55
CA ALA A 70 21.59 -9.44 -10.53
C ALA A 70 20.30 -10.15 -10.96
N LEU A 71 19.33 -9.42 -11.53
CA LEU A 71 18.08 -10.00 -12.03
C LEU A 71 18.33 -10.97 -13.21
N VAL A 72 19.12 -10.56 -14.20
CA VAL A 72 19.49 -11.40 -15.34
C VAL A 72 20.26 -12.64 -14.88
N GLY A 73 21.21 -12.48 -13.96
CA GLY A 73 21.97 -13.58 -13.37
C GLY A 73 21.09 -14.57 -12.62
N ALA A 74 20.17 -14.08 -11.77
CA ALA A 74 19.21 -14.91 -11.05
C ALA A 74 18.26 -15.65 -12.01
N SER A 75 17.79 -14.97 -13.06
CA SER A 75 16.94 -15.54 -14.10
C SER A 75 17.65 -16.65 -14.87
N ALA A 76 18.87 -16.38 -15.37
CA ALA A 76 19.68 -17.37 -16.08
C ALA A 76 20.01 -18.58 -15.20
N LEU A 77 20.34 -18.35 -13.93
CA LEU A 77 20.65 -19.42 -12.98
C LEU A 77 19.44 -20.31 -12.69
N THR A 78 18.28 -19.72 -12.40
CA THR A 78 17.04 -20.46 -12.13
C THR A 78 16.56 -21.20 -13.37
N TYR A 79 16.65 -20.58 -14.55
CA TYR A 79 16.37 -21.23 -15.82
C TYR A 79 17.33 -22.40 -16.09
N ARG A 80 18.63 -22.24 -15.90
CA ARG A 80 19.60 -23.35 -16.04
C ARG A 80 19.32 -24.51 -15.09
N ARG A 81 18.81 -24.23 -13.89
CA ARG A 81 18.38 -25.25 -12.91
C ARG A 81 17.01 -25.87 -13.21
N GLY A 82 16.42 -25.61 -14.37
CA GLY A 82 15.19 -26.24 -14.83
C GLY A 82 13.90 -25.53 -14.42
N ALA A 83 13.97 -24.33 -13.85
CA ALA A 83 12.77 -23.51 -13.64
C ALA A 83 12.26 -23.04 -15.01
N ARG A 84 11.07 -23.54 -15.40
CA ARG A 84 10.43 -23.21 -16.67
C ARG A 84 9.13 -22.46 -16.38
N PRO A 85 8.98 -21.21 -16.86
CA PRO A 85 7.72 -20.49 -16.71
C PRO A 85 6.62 -21.10 -17.58
N ASP A 86 5.37 -20.86 -17.20
CA ASP A 86 4.21 -21.19 -18.03
C ASP A 86 3.90 -20.00 -18.94
N GLY A 87 4.22 -20.11 -20.24
CA GLY A 87 4.06 -19.02 -21.20
C GLY A 87 2.60 -18.58 -21.38
N ARG A 88 1.63 -19.50 -21.31
CA ARG A 88 0.21 -19.15 -21.43
C ARG A 88 -0.24 -18.33 -20.24
N ARG A 89 0.19 -18.71 -19.04
CA ARG A 89 -0.14 -17.99 -17.81
C ARG A 89 0.60 -16.65 -17.75
N ALA A 90 1.83 -16.60 -18.22
CA ALA A 90 2.60 -15.37 -18.32
C ALA A 90 1.91 -14.34 -19.25
N VAL A 91 1.44 -14.74 -20.43
CA VAL A 91 0.70 -13.85 -21.34
C VAL A 91 -0.60 -13.37 -20.69
N GLU A 92 -1.36 -14.26 -20.06
CA GLU A 92 -2.59 -13.87 -19.36
C GLU A 92 -2.33 -12.83 -18.27
N THR A 93 -1.29 -13.04 -17.46
CA THR A 93 -0.85 -12.11 -16.42
C THR A 93 -0.37 -10.78 -17.00
N ALA A 94 0.37 -10.80 -18.11
CA ALA A 94 0.82 -9.60 -18.82
C ALA A 94 -0.36 -8.78 -19.38
N LEU A 95 -1.42 -9.43 -19.84
CA LEU A 95 -2.64 -8.74 -20.30
C LEU A 95 -3.38 -8.08 -19.12
N VAL A 96 -3.47 -8.74 -17.96
CA VAL A 96 -4.03 -8.14 -16.74
C VAL A 96 -3.21 -6.92 -16.32
N PHE A 97 -1.87 -7.03 -16.34
CA PHE A 97 -0.98 -5.92 -16.05
C PHE A 97 -1.20 -4.75 -17.02
N ALA A 98 -1.19 -5.01 -18.34
CA ALA A 98 -1.35 -3.97 -19.35
C ALA A 98 -2.70 -3.26 -19.22
N LEU A 99 -3.79 -4.01 -18.98
CA LEU A 99 -5.12 -3.42 -18.76
C LEU A 99 -5.12 -2.53 -17.51
N ALA A 100 -4.61 -3.02 -16.39
CA ALA A 100 -4.56 -2.23 -15.16
C ALA A 100 -3.68 -0.98 -15.30
N PHE A 101 -2.53 -1.11 -15.97
CA PHE A 101 -1.61 -0.01 -16.24
C PHE A 101 -2.27 1.08 -17.09
N LEU A 102 -2.87 0.69 -18.22
CA LEU A 102 -3.52 1.63 -19.13
C LEU A 102 -4.76 2.29 -18.49
N SER A 103 -5.50 1.56 -17.66
CA SER A 103 -6.62 2.13 -16.90
C SER A 103 -6.16 3.24 -15.97
N LEU A 104 -5.07 3.06 -15.20
CA LEU A 104 -4.60 4.13 -14.33
C LEU A 104 -3.92 5.26 -15.10
N VAL A 105 -3.25 4.98 -16.22
CA VAL A 105 -2.75 6.03 -17.12
C VAL A 105 -3.90 6.92 -17.60
N ALA A 106 -5.05 6.35 -17.97
CA ALA A 106 -6.22 7.12 -18.38
C ALA A 106 -6.76 8.01 -17.24
N VAL A 107 -6.79 7.49 -16.02
CA VAL A 107 -7.21 8.23 -14.82
C VAL A 107 -6.26 9.39 -14.50
N ARG A 108 -4.94 9.15 -14.53
CA ARG A 108 -3.95 10.19 -14.22
C ARG A 108 -3.74 11.19 -15.37
N ALA A 109 -4.15 10.86 -16.59
CA ALA A 109 -4.02 11.76 -17.72
C ALA A 109 -4.95 12.98 -17.64
N VAL A 110 -6.11 12.86 -16.97
CA VAL A 110 -7.07 13.97 -16.81
C VAL A 110 -6.86 14.76 -15.51
N ASP A 111 -6.14 14.17 -14.56
CA ASP A 111 -5.70 14.81 -13.33
C ASP A 111 -4.25 14.39 -13.08
N PRO A 112 -3.25 15.06 -13.69
CA PRO A 112 -1.85 14.68 -13.51
C PRO A 112 -1.16 15.41 -12.36
N ALA A 113 -1.80 16.45 -11.80
CA ALA A 113 -1.15 17.49 -11.01
C ALA A 113 -0.57 16.97 -9.69
N VAL A 114 0.67 17.39 -9.42
CA VAL A 114 1.34 17.25 -8.12
C VAL A 114 1.22 18.59 -7.39
N HIS A 115 0.04 18.88 -6.86
CA HIS A 115 -0.22 20.06 -6.05
C HIS A 115 -0.01 19.77 -4.55
N ALA A 116 0.08 20.83 -3.75
CA ALA A 116 0.36 20.73 -2.32
C ALA A 116 -0.87 20.30 -1.49
N THR A 117 -2.07 20.62 -1.95
CA THR A 117 -3.31 20.46 -1.17
C THR A 117 -3.77 19.00 -1.05
N MET A 118 -4.38 18.66 0.10
CA MET A 118 -5.19 17.45 0.32
C MET A 118 -4.50 16.11 -0.03
N GLY A 119 -3.17 16.00 0.14
CA GLY A 119 -2.40 14.79 -0.13
C GLY A 119 -0.91 14.98 0.09
N GLU A 120 -0.10 13.94 -0.10
CA GLU A 120 1.35 13.99 0.09
C GLU A 120 2.12 14.06 -1.25
N LYS A 121 1.43 14.39 -2.35
CA LYS A 121 2.03 14.49 -3.70
C LYS A 121 3.29 15.34 -3.75
N PHE A 122 3.26 16.53 -3.12
CA PHE A 122 4.41 17.44 -3.04
C PHE A 122 5.62 16.78 -2.38
N LEU A 123 5.42 16.16 -1.20
CA LEU A 123 6.46 15.39 -0.52
C LEU A 123 6.98 14.27 -1.42
N ASP A 124 6.09 13.46 -2.00
CA ASP A 124 6.46 12.32 -2.83
C ASP A 124 7.25 12.74 -4.07
N PHE A 125 6.87 13.84 -4.72
CA PHE A 125 7.59 14.38 -5.86
C PHE A 125 8.95 14.93 -5.45
N SER A 126 9.05 15.63 -4.31
CA SER A 126 10.33 16.11 -3.78
C SER A 126 11.32 14.96 -3.54
N LEU A 127 10.86 13.84 -3.00
CA LEU A 127 11.69 12.65 -2.76
C LEU A 127 12.14 12.01 -4.08
N LEU A 128 11.25 11.89 -5.07
CA LEU A 128 11.59 11.41 -6.42
C LEU A 128 12.65 12.31 -7.06
N ARG A 129 12.48 13.63 -6.98
CA ARG A 129 13.42 14.63 -7.50
C ARG A 129 14.79 14.56 -6.80
N ALA A 130 14.80 14.46 -5.47
CA ALA A 130 16.03 14.31 -4.68
C ALA A 130 16.82 13.06 -5.08
N LEU A 131 16.13 11.93 -5.28
CA LEU A 131 16.75 10.68 -5.73
C LEU A 131 17.26 10.74 -7.17
N LEU A 132 16.59 11.48 -8.06
CA LEU A 132 17.06 11.70 -9.43
C LEU A 132 18.30 12.61 -9.50
N ARG A 133 18.54 13.44 -8.47
CA ARG A 133 19.75 14.26 -8.33
C ARG A 133 20.85 13.63 -7.50
N THR A 134 20.56 12.60 -6.71
CA THR A 134 21.56 12.02 -5.83
C THR A 134 22.50 11.06 -6.55
N GLU A 135 23.77 11.08 -6.14
CA GLU A 135 24.82 10.16 -6.60
C GLU A 135 25.14 9.09 -5.55
N VAL A 136 24.74 9.30 -4.30
CA VAL A 136 24.93 8.36 -3.18
C VAL A 136 23.67 8.38 -2.30
N LEU A 137 23.36 7.25 -1.66
CA LEU A 137 22.27 7.10 -0.70
C LEU A 137 22.75 7.25 0.74
N PRO A 138 21.89 7.78 1.65
CA PRO A 138 20.56 8.33 1.39
C PRO A 138 20.61 9.66 0.61
N PRO A 139 19.54 10.04 -0.10
CA PRO A 139 19.48 11.36 -0.74
C PRO A 139 19.52 12.47 0.32
N ARG A 140 20.04 13.64 -0.10
CA ARG A 140 19.98 14.86 0.70
C ARG A 140 18.54 15.36 0.78
N ASP A 141 18.20 15.96 1.91
CA ASP A 141 16.86 16.44 2.23
C ASP A 141 16.54 17.76 1.52
N PRO A 142 15.53 17.82 0.63
CA PRO A 142 15.14 19.07 -0.04
C PRO A 142 14.70 20.17 0.93
N TRP A 143 14.21 19.82 2.12
CA TRP A 143 13.63 20.76 3.07
C TRP A 143 14.53 21.02 4.29
N PHE A 144 15.72 20.44 4.31
CA PHE A 144 16.65 20.62 5.42
C PHE A 144 18.11 20.54 4.94
N ALA A 145 18.61 21.64 4.36
CA ALA A 145 19.93 21.76 3.72
C ALA A 145 21.08 21.08 4.49
N GLY A 146 21.94 20.36 3.76
CA GLY A 146 23.09 19.65 4.32
C GLY A 146 22.77 18.33 5.02
N GLU A 147 21.51 18.03 5.36
CA GLU A 147 21.15 16.78 6.04
C GLU A 147 20.65 15.70 5.06
N PRO A 148 20.76 14.41 5.40
CA PRO A 148 20.09 13.33 4.67
C PRO A 148 18.58 13.31 4.98
N VAL A 149 17.78 12.80 4.04
CA VAL A 149 16.34 12.54 4.23
C VAL A 149 16.10 11.61 5.43
N ARG A 150 15.18 11.99 6.32
CA ARG A 150 14.75 11.19 7.49
C ARG A 150 13.33 10.65 7.32
N TYR A 151 13.09 9.97 6.21
CA TYR A 151 11.80 9.39 5.86
C TYR A 151 11.97 8.10 5.08
N TYR A 152 10.90 7.31 4.94
CA TYR A 152 10.91 6.19 4.00
C TYR A 152 10.94 6.71 2.56
N TYR A 153 11.79 6.13 1.73
CA TYR A 153 11.99 6.57 0.35
C TYR A 153 12.13 5.39 -0.62
N GLY A 154 11.97 4.14 -0.15
CA GLY A 154 12.20 2.94 -0.97
C GLY A 154 11.27 2.84 -2.19
N GLY A 155 10.01 3.28 -2.05
CA GLY A 155 9.07 3.36 -3.18
C GLY A 155 9.49 4.40 -4.22
N HIS A 156 9.92 5.59 -3.77
CA HIS A 156 10.45 6.65 -4.61
C HIS A 156 11.79 6.26 -5.25
N LEU A 157 12.62 5.46 -4.56
CA LEU A 157 13.86 4.89 -5.10
C LEU A 157 13.55 4.00 -6.30
N LEU A 158 12.55 3.12 -6.19
CA LEU A 158 12.11 2.30 -7.32
C LEU A 158 11.58 3.17 -8.47
N ALA A 159 10.79 4.21 -8.17
CA ALA A 159 10.32 5.14 -9.19
C ALA A 159 11.49 5.86 -9.89
N ALA A 160 12.50 6.30 -9.15
CA ALA A 160 13.71 6.93 -9.70
C ALA A 160 14.54 5.95 -10.55
N VAL A 161 14.68 4.70 -10.12
CA VAL A 161 15.35 3.63 -10.88
C VAL A 161 14.61 3.36 -12.20
N LEU A 162 13.28 3.28 -12.18
CA LEU A 162 12.46 3.08 -13.38
C LEU A 162 12.48 4.30 -14.30
N ALA A 163 12.48 5.52 -13.75
CA ALA A 163 12.62 6.76 -14.50
C ALA A 163 13.96 6.81 -15.24
N ARG A 164 15.07 6.46 -14.57
CA ARG A 164 16.40 6.35 -15.19
C ARG A 164 16.45 5.25 -16.26
N LEU A 165 15.90 4.07 -15.97
CA LEU A 165 15.87 2.95 -16.92
C LEU A 165 15.10 3.28 -18.20
N THR A 166 14.08 4.13 -18.10
CA THR A 166 13.25 4.55 -19.24
C THR A 166 13.70 5.87 -19.86
N GLY A 167 14.67 6.57 -19.26
CA GLY A 167 15.06 7.93 -19.67
C GLY A 167 13.87 8.89 -19.63
N THR A 168 13.05 8.82 -18.59
CA THR A 168 11.83 9.62 -18.43
C THR A 168 12.04 10.70 -17.37
N GLU A 169 11.71 11.96 -17.70
CA GLU A 169 11.76 13.07 -16.74
C GLU A 169 10.78 12.88 -15.58
N ALA A 170 11.12 13.40 -14.40
CA ALA A 170 10.33 13.23 -13.17
C ALA A 170 8.86 13.63 -13.33
N ARG A 171 8.61 14.73 -14.07
CA ARG A 171 7.26 15.27 -14.32
C ARG A 171 6.32 14.27 -15.00
N PHE A 172 6.84 13.36 -15.83
CA PHE A 172 6.06 12.27 -16.42
C PHE A 172 6.19 10.97 -15.63
N ALA A 173 7.38 10.71 -15.08
CA ALA A 173 7.68 9.47 -14.38
C ALA A 173 6.82 9.28 -13.12
N TYR A 174 6.39 10.35 -12.46
CA TYR A 174 5.52 10.28 -11.28
C TYR A 174 4.21 9.53 -11.56
N ASN A 175 3.44 10.00 -12.55
CA ASN A 175 2.16 9.41 -12.92
C ASN A 175 2.32 8.01 -13.55
N LEU A 176 3.39 7.79 -14.32
CA LEU A 176 3.70 6.47 -14.87
C LEU A 176 4.07 5.47 -13.76
N ALA A 177 4.79 5.91 -12.72
CA ALA A 177 5.13 5.08 -11.56
C ALA A 177 3.90 4.68 -10.75
N LEU A 178 2.96 5.60 -10.52
CA LEU A 178 1.66 5.26 -9.94
C LEU A 178 0.99 4.12 -10.72
N ALA A 179 0.90 4.26 -12.05
CA ALA A 179 0.28 3.25 -12.91
C ALA A 179 1.02 1.90 -12.86
N GLY A 180 2.35 1.91 -12.80
CA GLY A 180 3.16 0.70 -12.66
C GLY A 180 2.93 -0.01 -11.34
N PHE A 181 2.95 0.71 -10.22
CA PHE A 181 2.71 0.10 -8.90
C PHE A 181 1.28 -0.43 -8.77
N TYR A 182 0.28 0.30 -9.25
CA TYR A 182 -1.11 -0.16 -9.31
C TYR A 182 -1.25 -1.46 -10.12
N ALA A 183 -0.71 -1.49 -11.34
CA ALA A 183 -0.77 -2.66 -12.20
C ALA A 183 -0.02 -3.86 -11.59
N THR A 184 1.09 -3.60 -10.90
CA THR A 184 1.85 -4.61 -10.15
C THR A 184 0.99 -5.20 -9.02
N LEU A 185 0.29 -4.36 -8.25
CA LEU A 185 -0.61 -4.77 -7.16
C LEU A 185 -1.78 -5.62 -7.68
N VAL A 186 -2.49 -5.14 -8.70
CA VAL A 186 -3.64 -5.84 -9.31
C VAL A 186 -3.22 -7.20 -9.84
N THR A 187 -2.04 -7.28 -10.48
CA THR A 187 -1.50 -8.52 -11.04
C THR A 187 -1.09 -9.52 -9.96
N ALA A 188 -0.49 -9.06 -8.86
CA ALA A 188 -0.17 -9.90 -7.71
C ALA A 188 -1.43 -10.46 -7.03
N ALA A 189 -2.47 -9.63 -6.88
CA ALA A 189 -3.77 -10.07 -6.36
C ALA A 189 -4.44 -11.09 -7.29
N TYR A 190 -4.41 -10.86 -8.61
CA TYR A 190 -4.91 -11.79 -9.61
C TYR A 190 -4.25 -13.17 -9.51
N GLY A 191 -2.92 -13.19 -9.42
CA GLY A 191 -2.13 -14.42 -9.28
C GLY A 191 -2.45 -15.17 -7.98
N LEU A 192 -2.39 -14.49 -6.83
CA LEU A 192 -2.64 -15.09 -5.53
C LEU A 192 -4.07 -15.60 -5.40
N ALA A 193 -5.07 -14.77 -5.71
CA ALA A 193 -6.48 -15.16 -5.64
C ALA A 193 -6.79 -16.31 -6.59
N GLY A 194 -6.21 -16.30 -7.79
CA GLY A 194 -6.31 -17.40 -8.74
C GLY A 194 -5.73 -18.69 -8.18
N ALA A 195 -4.54 -18.65 -7.57
CA ALA A 195 -3.91 -19.82 -6.97
C ALA A 195 -4.72 -20.40 -5.81
N LEU A 196 -5.34 -19.55 -5.00
CA LEU A 196 -6.26 -19.96 -3.92
C LEU A 196 -7.56 -20.55 -4.47
N GLY A 197 -8.11 -19.94 -5.52
CA GLY A 197 -9.27 -20.46 -6.24
C GLY A 197 -9.00 -21.87 -6.77
N ASP A 198 -7.91 -22.06 -7.51
CA ASP A 198 -7.50 -23.35 -8.06
C ASP A 198 -7.34 -24.43 -6.98
N ALA A 199 -6.65 -24.09 -5.88
CA ALA A 199 -6.46 -25.02 -4.76
C ALA A 199 -7.79 -25.49 -4.13
N SER A 200 -8.78 -24.61 -4.04
CA SER A 200 -10.13 -24.97 -3.54
C SER A 200 -10.98 -25.74 -4.56
N GLY A 201 -10.50 -25.95 -5.79
CA GLY A 201 -11.25 -26.51 -6.92
C GLY A 201 -12.14 -25.49 -7.64
N SER A 202 -11.86 -24.19 -7.50
CA SER A 202 -12.56 -23.08 -8.15
C SER A 202 -11.93 -22.70 -9.47
N SER A 203 -12.68 -21.96 -10.28
CA SER A 203 -12.10 -21.30 -11.45
C SER A 203 -11.01 -20.32 -11.02
N ARG A 204 -9.75 -20.63 -11.40
CA ARG A 204 -8.59 -19.75 -11.20
C ARG A 204 -8.85 -18.34 -11.74
N ARG A 205 -9.45 -18.24 -12.92
CA ARG A 205 -9.73 -16.96 -13.58
C ARG A 205 -10.79 -16.16 -12.84
N THR A 206 -11.85 -16.81 -12.37
CA THR A 206 -12.92 -16.14 -11.63
C THR A 206 -12.41 -15.64 -10.28
N ALA A 207 -11.67 -16.47 -9.54
CA ALA A 207 -11.07 -16.06 -8.28
C ALA A 207 -10.04 -14.94 -8.47
N GLY A 208 -9.19 -15.07 -9.49
CA GLY A 208 -8.23 -14.05 -9.91
C GLY A 208 -8.89 -12.72 -10.23
N ALA A 209 -9.90 -12.73 -11.11
CA ALA A 209 -10.62 -11.53 -11.54
C ALA A 209 -11.34 -10.84 -10.38
N LEU A 210 -11.98 -11.60 -9.49
CA LEU A 210 -12.59 -11.04 -8.29
C LEU A 210 -11.54 -10.46 -7.33
N GLY A 211 -10.41 -11.15 -7.13
CA GLY A 211 -9.31 -10.61 -6.31
C GLY A 211 -8.73 -9.31 -6.86
N ALA A 212 -8.53 -9.24 -8.18
CA ALA A 212 -8.13 -8.05 -8.91
C ALA A 212 -9.16 -6.92 -8.79
N PHE A 213 -10.45 -7.23 -8.90
CA PHE A 213 -11.53 -6.26 -8.71
C PHE A 213 -11.56 -5.69 -7.30
N PHE A 214 -11.45 -6.52 -6.26
CA PHE A 214 -11.51 -6.07 -4.87
C PHE A 214 -10.34 -5.15 -4.48
N VAL A 215 -9.15 -5.38 -5.05
CA VAL A 215 -7.99 -4.50 -4.78
C VAL A 215 -7.92 -3.32 -5.76
N GLY A 216 -8.43 -3.46 -6.97
CA GLY A 216 -8.23 -2.47 -8.04
C GLY A 216 -9.37 -1.48 -8.22
N PHE A 217 -10.58 -1.82 -7.77
CA PHE A 217 -11.80 -1.06 -8.09
C PHE A 217 -12.84 -1.00 -6.96
N ALA A 218 -12.99 -2.07 -6.17
CA ALA A 218 -14.03 -2.12 -5.15
C ALA A 218 -13.83 -1.05 -4.05
N SER A 219 -14.95 -0.59 -3.49
CA SER A 219 -15.01 0.31 -2.35
C SER A 219 -15.65 -0.32 -1.12
N ASN A 220 -15.63 0.41 -0.01
CA ASN A 220 -16.46 0.10 1.14
C ASN A 220 -17.96 0.39 0.88
N LEU A 221 -18.80 0.12 1.88
CA LEU A 221 -20.25 0.24 1.76
C LEU A 221 -20.81 1.65 1.99
N TYR A 222 -19.97 2.67 2.17
CA TYR A 222 -20.44 4.03 2.48
C TYR A 222 -21.36 4.59 1.39
N THR A 223 -20.85 4.71 0.17
CA THR A 223 -21.59 5.26 -0.97
C THR A 223 -22.84 4.43 -1.34
N PRO A 224 -22.79 3.10 -1.49
CA PRO A 224 -23.99 2.33 -1.81
C PRO A 224 -25.07 2.44 -0.73
N LEU A 225 -24.71 2.55 0.56
CA LEU A 225 -25.70 2.76 1.63
C LEU A 225 -26.37 4.14 1.53
N ARG A 226 -25.65 5.19 1.11
CA ARG A 226 -26.26 6.50 0.84
C ARG A 226 -27.21 6.46 -0.36
N VAL A 227 -26.82 5.77 -1.44
CA VAL A 227 -27.69 5.60 -2.61
C VAL A 227 -28.95 4.81 -2.24
N LEU A 228 -28.82 3.70 -1.51
CA LEU A 228 -29.97 2.93 -1.04
C LEU A 228 -30.85 3.76 -0.09
N GLY A 229 -30.27 4.55 0.80
CA GLY A 229 -31.00 5.44 1.70
C GLY A 229 -31.87 6.46 0.94
N ALA A 230 -31.38 7.00 -0.17
CA ALA A 230 -32.14 7.92 -1.03
C ALA A 230 -33.33 7.25 -1.77
N LEU A 231 -33.33 5.92 -1.89
CA LEU A 231 -34.41 5.17 -2.55
C LEU A 231 -35.52 4.75 -1.56
N VAL A 232 -35.32 4.92 -0.26
CA VAL A 232 -36.24 4.49 0.80
C VAL A 232 -37.03 5.69 1.33
N PRO A 233 -38.35 5.55 1.63
CA PRO A 233 -39.13 6.66 2.19
C PRO A 233 -38.52 7.22 3.49
N ALA A 234 -38.54 8.55 3.64
CA ALA A 234 -37.88 9.26 4.75
C ALA A 234 -38.17 8.67 6.16
N PRO A 235 -39.41 8.29 6.53
CA PRO A 235 -39.67 7.71 7.85
C PRO A 235 -38.96 6.38 8.10
N VAL A 236 -38.73 5.58 7.04
CA VAL A 236 -38.02 4.29 7.13
C VAL A 236 -36.52 4.51 7.15
N ALA A 237 -36.03 5.51 6.41
CA ALA A 237 -34.62 5.90 6.41
C ALA A 237 -34.19 6.49 7.77
N GLU A 238 -35.03 7.32 8.40
CA GLU A 238 -34.76 7.93 9.72
C GLU A 238 -34.71 6.90 10.86
N VAL A 239 -35.53 5.85 10.81
CA VAL A 239 -35.50 4.75 11.78
C VAL A 239 -34.30 3.81 11.52
N GLY A 240 -33.94 3.59 10.25
CA GLY A 240 -32.85 2.70 9.85
C GLY A 240 -31.44 3.30 9.99
N ALA A 241 -31.26 4.59 9.72
CA ALA A 241 -29.95 5.25 9.69
C ALA A 241 -29.17 5.14 11.03
N PRO A 242 -29.80 5.28 12.21
CA PRO A 242 -29.14 5.03 13.49
C PRO A 242 -28.78 3.55 13.73
N LEU A 243 -29.56 2.60 13.19
CA LEU A 243 -29.38 1.15 13.37
C LEU A 243 -28.21 0.59 12.55
N VAL A 244 -27.97 1.15 11.35
CA VAL A 244 -26.72 0.95 10.58
C VAL A 244 -25.63 1.96 10.96
N GLY A 245 -25.86 2.74 12.03
CA GLY A 245 -25.00 3.79 12.60
C GLY A 245 -24.47 4.81 11.61
N VAL A 246 -25.20 5.04 10.53
CA VAL A 246 -24.92 6.07 9.54
C VAL A 246 -25.28 7.44 10.13
N ARG A 247 -24.49 7.94 11.09
CA ARG A 247 -24.61 9.34 11.56
C ARG A 247 -24.10 10.28 10.45
N GLY A 248 -24.89 11.30 10.11
CA GLY A 248 -24.51 12.32 9.12
C GLY A 248 -24.89 12.03 7.67
N VAL A 249 -25.76 11.04 7.40
CA VAL A 249 -26.40 10.89 6.09
C VAL A 249 -27.83 11.38 6.22
N ASP A 250 -28.09 12.60 5.74
CA ASP A 250 -29.45 13.04 5.38
C ASP A 250 -29.93 12.17 4.22
N ALA A 251 -30.37 10.95 4.52
CA ALA A 251 -30.92 10.05 3.51
C ALA A 251 -32.20 10.65 2.89
N ALA A 252 -32.93 11.44 3.68
CA ALA A 252 -34.01 12.29 3.20
C ALA A 252 -33.44 13.47 2.40
N GLY A 253 -33.49 13.37 1.07
CA GLY A 253 -33.07 14.46 0.17
C GLY A 253 -31.69 14.29 -0.46
N TYR A 254 -30.90 13.29 -0.07
CA TYR A 254 -29.64 12.95 -0.74
C TYR A 254 -29.87 12.63 -2.22
N ARG A 255 -29.18 13.35 -3.10
CA ARG A 255 -29.18 13.11 -4.55
C ARG A 255 -27.89 12.38 -4.91
N PRO A 256 -27.92 11.06 -5.23
CA PRO A 256 -26.73 10.23 -5.42
C PRO A 256 -25.62 10.81 -6.29
N VAL A 257 -25.98 11.53 -7.35
CA VAL A 257 -25.01 12.16 -8.26
C VAL A 257 -24.63 13.56 -7.77
N ALA A 258 -25.61 14.42 -7.46
CA ALA A 258 -25.35 15.83 -7.14
C ALA A 258 -24.68 16.03 -5.77
N ASP A 259 -24.89 15.12 -4.82
CA ASP A 259 -24.36 15.18 -3.45
C ASP A 259 -23.25 14.17 -3.21
N PHE A 260 -22.75 13.49 -4.25
CA PHE A 260 -21.61 12.58 -4.13
C PHE A 260 -20.37 13.33 -3.60
N THR A 261 -19.67 12.68 -2.67
CA THR A 261 -18.37 13.14 -2.19
C THR A 261 -17.36 12.01 -2.30
N TYR A 262 -16.26 12.31 -2.98
CA TYR A 262 -15.09 11.46 -3.10
C TYR A 262 -14.48 11.12 -1.73
N TRP A 263 -14.41 12.10 -0.82
CA TRP A 263 -13.77 11.99 0.49
C TRP A 263 -14.60 11.22 1.51
N GLY A 264 -15.94 11.29 1.47
CA GLY A 264 -16.79 10.74 2.52
C GLY A 264 -16.56 9.25 2.79
N ALA A 265 -16.29 8.46 1.75
CA ALA A 265 -16.01 7.04 1.87
C ALA A 265 -14.67 6.74 2.59
N SER A 266 -13.75 7.70 2.64
CA SER A 266 -12.43 7.55 3.28
C SER A 266 -12.36 8.00 4.73
N ARG A 267 -13.45 8.58 5.28
CA ARG A 267 -13.52 9.20 6.62
C ARG A 267 -14.69 8.67 7.46
N VAL A 268 -14.94 7.36 7.34
CA VAL A 268 -16.06 6.68 8.00
C VAL A 268 -15.80 6.45 9.48
N VAL A 269 -14.55 6.16 9.85
CA VAL A 269 -14.13 6.00 11.25
C VAL A 269 -13.76 7.39 11.80
N PRO A 270 -14.47 7.91 12.81
CA PRO A 270 -14.28 9.28 13.29
C PRO A 270 -12.84 9.58 13.71
N GLY A 271 -12.34 10.77 13.33
CA GLY A 271 -10.99 11.23 13.69
C GLY A 271 -9.85 10.43 13.04
N THR A 272 -10.14 9.64 12.01
CA THR A 272 -9.14 8.81 11.33
C THR A 272 -9.30 8.84 9.81
N ILE A 273 -8.29 8.31 9.12
CA ILE A 273 -8.27 8.07 7.68
C ILE A 273 -8.44 6.56 7.48
N ASN A 274 -9.39 6.14 6.65
CA ASN A 274 -9.69 4.72 6.40
C ASN A 274 -9.87 4.42 4.90
N GLU A 275 -8.85 4.80 4.12
CA GLU A 275 -8.82 4.67 2.67
C GLU A 275 -8.77 3.21 2.19
N PHE A 276 -9.24 3.01 0.97
CA PHE A 276 -9.16 1.76 0.21
C PHE A 276 -8.44 2.02 -1.11
N PRO A 277 -7.89 0.99 -1.78
CA PRO A 277 -6.95 1.21 -2.87
C PRO A 277 -7.43 2.17 -3.96
N LEU A 278 -8.65 2.00 -4.50
CA LEU A 278 -9.15 2.87 -5.58
C LEU A 278 -9.14 4.35 -5.19
N PHE A 279 -9.52 4.67 -3.94
CA PHE A 279 -9.40 6.04 -3.43
C PHE A 279 -7.95 6.52 -3.54
N ALA A 280 -7.00 5.80 -2.94
CA ALA A 280 -5.61 6.25 -2.90
C ALA A 280 -5.01 6.44 -4.31
N TRP A 281 -5.33 5.55 -5.26
CA TRP A 281 -4.89 5.66 -6.66
C TRP A 281 -5.55 6.79 -7.45
N LEU A 282 -6.80 7.15 -7.12
CA LEU A 282 -7.46 8.34 -7.68
C LEU A 282 -6.83 9.61 -7.15
N ASN A 283 -6.57 9.67 -5.83
CA ASN A 283 -5.88 10.81 -5.21
C ASN A 283 -4.53 11.03 -5.88
N GLY A 284 -3.78 9.95 -6.12
CA GLY A 284 -2.55 9.98 -6.91
C GLY A 284 -1.30 10.31 -6.09
N ASP A 285 -1.26 9.91 -4.82
CA ASP A 285 -0.05 10.01 -4.01
C ASP A 285 0.88 8.83 -4.33
N LEU A 286 2.15 9.08 -4.69
CA LEU A 286 3.17 8.04 -4.88
C LEU A 286 3.73 7.58 -3.52
N HIS A 287 2.84 7.30 -2.58
CA HIS A 287 3.19 7.19 -1.19
C HIS A 287 3.57 5.76 -0.76
N ALA A 288 4.24 5.63 0.38
CA ALA A 288 4.77 4.36 0.89
C ALA A 288 3.74 3.22 1.00
N HIS A 289 2.57 3.49 1.58
CA HIS A 289 1.53 2.46 1.74
C HIS A 289 0.98 1.92 0.39
N MET A 290 1.10 2.71 -0.68
CA MET A 290 0.67 2.32 -2.03
C MET A 290 1.79 1.55 -2.74
N THR A 291 3.03 2.02 -2.62
CA THR A 291 4.21 1.38 -3.22
C THR A 291 4.64 0.10 -2.49
N SER A 292 4.27 -0.08 -1.22
CA SER A 292 4.53 -1.30 -0.42
C SER A 292 3.52 -2.42 -0.67
N ALA A 293 2.30 -2.10 -1.12
CA ALA A 293 1.22 -3.06 -1.31
C ALA A 293 1.57 -4.25 -2.24
N PRO A 294 2.28 -4.08 -3.37
CA PRO A 294 2.74 -5.21 -4.18
C PRO A 294 3.67 -6.16 -3.43
N PHE A 295 4.53 -5.64 -2.54
CA PHE A 295 5.45 -6.44 -1.74
C PHE A 295 4.72 -7.19 -0.61
N LEU A 296 3.67 -6.60 -0.04
CA LEU A 296 2.81 -7.32 0.90
C LEU A 296 2.15 -8.56 0.25
N LEU A 297 1.72 -8.46 -1.02
CA LEU A 297 1.21 -9.62 -1.76
C LEU A 297 2.31 -10.57 -2.23
N LEU A 298 3.53 -10.08 -2.46
CA LEU A 298 4.69 -10.93 -2.65
C LEU A 298 4.94 -11.77 -1.38
N ALA A 299 5.03 -11.15 -0.21
CA ALA A 299 5.14 -11.85 1.09
C ALA A 299 4.01 -12.87 1.28
N ALA A 300 2.76 -12.50 1.01
CA ALA A 300 1.63 -13.43 1.11
C ALA A 300 1.78 -14.63 0.16
N THR A 301 2.25 -14.41 -1.06
CA THR A 301 2.47 -15.49 -2.03
C THR A 301 3.66 -16.36 -1.65
N LEU A 302 4.73 -15.79 -1.08
CA LEU A 302 5.88 -16.53 -0.55
C LEU A 302 5.46 -17.39 0.66
N CYS A 303 4.66 -16.84 1.56
CA CYS A 303 4.02 -17.57 2.65
C CYS A 303 3.16 -18.73 2.12
N TYR A 304 2.37 -18.50 1.06
CA TYR A 304 1.59 -19.57 0.45
C TYR A 304 2.48 -20.64 -0.19
N ALA A 305 3.52 -20.23 -0.92
CA ALA A 305 4.50 -21.15 -1.49
C ALA A 305 5.20 -21.96 -0.39
N TYR A 306 5.50 -21.37 0.77
CA TYR A 306 6.07 -22.05 1.93
C TYR A 306 5.10 -23.11 2.48
N VAL A 307 3.83 -22.74 2.70
CA VAL A 307 2.78 -23.66 3.17
C VAL A 307 2.60 -24.85 2.22
N ARG A 308 2.70 -24.61 0.90
CA ARG A 308 2.63 -25.66 -0.14
C ARG A 308 3.91 -26.48 -0.29
N THR A 309 4.99 -26.15 0.42
CA THR A 309 6.27 -26.87 0.32
C THR A 309 6.34 -28.03 1.32
N PRO A 310 6.54 -29.29 0.87
CA PRO A 310 6.62 -30.43 1.77
C PRO A 310 7.74 -30.31 2.81
N ALA A 311 7.56 -30.95 3.97
CA ALA A 311 8.55 -30.95 5.05
C ALA A 311 9.93 -31.49 4.61
N ALA A 312 9.95 -32.44 3.67
CA ALA A 312 11.17 -33.03 3.12
C ALA A 312 12.04 -32.01 2.35
N GLU A 313 11.44 -30.98 1.74
CA GLU A 313 12.16 -29.97 0.95
C GLU A 313 12.68 -28.82 1.83
N ARG A 314 13.51 -29.16 2.81
CA ARG A 314 14.04 -28.19 3.78
C ARG A 314 14.80 -27.03 3.13
N ALA A 315 15.63 -27.30 2.12
CA ALA A 315 16.40 -26.27 1.42
C ALA A 315 15.50 -25.24 0.74
N ARG A 316 14.40 -25.69 0.09
CA ARG A 316 13.43 -24.79 -0.54
C ARG A 316 12.68 -23.94 0.49
N ARG A 317 12.30 -24.53 1.63
CA ARG A 317 11.69 -23.79 2.74
C ARG A 317 12.60 -22.71 3.30
N PHE A 318 13.90 -22.99 3.46
CA PHE A 318 14.88 -21.97 3.84
C PHE A 318 15.02 -20.88 2.77
N ALA A 319 15.09 -21.23 1.49
CA ALA A 319 15.19 -20.25 0.41
C ALA A 319 13.99 -19.29 0.39
N LEU A 320 12.77 -19.81 0.63
CA LEU A 320 11.57 -18.98 0.74
C LEU A 320 11.61 -18.04 1.95
N LEU A 321 12.11 -18.50 3.09
CA LEU A 321 12.27 -17.65 4.28
C LEU A 321 13.38 -16.61 4.11
N ALA A 322 14.47 -16.94 3.42
CA ALA A 322 15.51 -15.98 3.07
C ALA A 322 14.99 -14.90 2.13
N LEU A 323 14.16 -15.28 1.15
CA LEU A 323 13.51 -14.33 0.26
C LEU A 323 12.47 -13.47 1.00
N LEU A 324 11.73 -14.03 1.96
CA LEU A 324 10.86 -13.26 2.87
C LEU A 324 11.66 -12.29 3.76
N ALA A 325 12.87 -12.67 4.20
CA ALA A 325 13.75 -11.77 4.95
C ALA A 325 14.22 -10.59 4.09
N LEU A 326 14.59 -10.86 2.83
CA LEU A 326 14.95 -9.84 1.84
C LEU A 326 13.77 -8.90 1.57
N ASP A 327 12.59 -9.47 1.31
CA ASP A 327 11.35 -8.73 1.09
C ASP A 327 10.98 -7.86 2.30
N ALA A 328 10.97 -8.43 3.52
CA ALA A 328 10.71 -7.68 4.74
C ALA A 328 11.74 -6.56 4.97
N GLY A 329 13.02 -6.82 4.73
CA GLY A 329 14.06 -5.82 4.86
C GLY A 329 13.87 -4.67 3.88
N PHE A 330 13.62 -4.98 2.61
CA PHE A 330 13.37 -3.94 1.62
C PHE A 330 12.07 -3.17 1.90
N VAL A 331 11.00 -3.86 2.31
CA VAL A 331 9.75 -3.25 2.76
C VAL A 331 9.97 -2.29 3.94
N ALA A 332 10.91 -2.52 4.85
CA ALA A 332 11.22 -1.56 5.90
C ALA A 332 11.69 -0.20 5.36
N VAL A 333 12.40 -0.19 4.23
CA VAL A 333 12.87 1.02 3.53
C VAL A 333 11.74 1.68 2.72
N VAL A 334 10.81 0.87 2.19
CA VAL A 334 9.64 1.34 1.43
C VAL A 334 8.56 1.90 2.36
N ASP A 335 8.20 1.16 3.40
CA ASP A 335 7.13 1.45 4.34
C ASP A 335 7.33 0.70 5.68
N THR A 336 7.79 1.44 6.70
CA THR A 336 7.96 0.92 8.07
C THR A 336 6.67 0.38 8.71
N TRP A 337 5.48 0.78 8.24
CA TRP A 337 4.20 0.29 8.76
C TRP A 337 3.84 -1.09 8.24
N THR A 338 4.33 -1.48 7.06
CA THR A 338 4.07 -2.80 6.46
C THR A 338 5.04 -3.87 6.97
N PHE A 339 6.22 -3.46 7.46
CA PHE A 339 7.24 -4.38 7.99
C PHE A 339 6.72 -5.34 9.07
N PRO A 340 6.04 -4.89 10.15
CA PRO A 340 5.49 -5.81 11.17
C PRO A 340 4.45 -6.78 10.62
N THR A 341 3.69 -6.38 9.60
CA THR A 341 2.66 -7.21 8.98
C THR A 341 3.25 -8.36 8.18
N VAL A 342 4.37 -8.15 7.48
CA VAL A 342 5.11 -9.23 6.82
C VAL A 342 5.59 -10.26 7.84
N LEU A 343 6.10 -9.82 9.00
CA LEU A 343 6.52 -10.71 10.09
C LEU A 343 5.34 -11.48 10.70
N GLY A 344 4.23 -10.79 10.98
CA GLY A 344 3.01 -11.39 11.54
C GLY A 344 2.36 -12.41 10.58
N LEU A 345 2.32 -12.10 9.28
CA LEU A 345 1.85 -13.02 8.25
C LEU A 345 2.75 -14.26 8.13
N THR A 346 4.06 -14.07 8.21
CA THR A 346 5.04 -15.17 8.21
C THR A 346 4.90 -16.04 9.45
N TRP A 347 4.67 -15.45 10.62
CA TRP A 347 4.37 -16.19 11.85
C TRP A 347 3.13 -17.05 11.68
N LEU A 348 2.01 -16.51 11.18
CA LEU A 348 0.80 -17.28 10.92
C LEU A 348 1.06 -18.41 9.91
N ALA A 349 1.76 -18.13 8.81
CA ALA A 349 2.10 -19.16 7.81
C ALA A 349 2.92 -20.31 8.42
N LEU A 350 3.90 -20.02 9.27
CA LEU A 350 4.69 -21.00 10.00
C LEU A 350 3.86 -21.75 11.04
N ALA A 351 3.02 -21.04 11.79
CA ALA A 351 2.14 -21.58 12.81
C ALA A 351 1.12 -22.54 12.22
N PHE A 352 0.68 -22.37 10.97
CA PHE A 352 -0.32 -23.21 10.32
C PHE A 352 0.19 -24.15 9.22
N ALA A 353 1.44 -24.02 8.74
CA ALA A 353 1.97 -24.90 7.69
C ALA A 353 1.93 -26.40 8.06
N PRO A 354 1.67 -27.33 7.13
CA PRO A 354 1.77 -28.76 7.43
C PRO A 354 3.15 -29.16 7.99
N ALA A 355 4.22 -28.53 7.49
CA ALA A 355 5.58 -28.74 7.99
C ALA A 355 5.84 -27.97 9.30
N SER A 356 6.31 -28.67 10.34
CA SER A 356 6.67 -28.06 11.62
C SER A 356 7.86 -27.08 11.48
N PRO A 357 7.78 -25.84 12.00
CA PRO A 357 8.88 -24.88 11.99
C PRO A 357 10.11 -25.37 12.76
N ALA A 358 9.92 -26.20 13.79
CA ALA A 358 11.02 -26.80 14.56
C ALA A 358 12.02 -27.60 13.69
N THR A 359 11.56 -28.11 12.53
CA THR A 359 12.44 -28.79 11.57
C THR A 359 13.49 -27.87 10.95
N LEU A 360 13.31 -26.55 11.02
CA LEU A 360 14.26 -25.55 10.52
C LEU A 360 15.33 -25.21 11.57
N LEU A 361 14.96 -25.20 12.85
CA LEU A 361 15.85 -24.82 13.96
C LEU A 361 16.83 -25.94 14.34
N LEU A 362 16.46 -27.20 14.12
CA LEU A 362 17.33 -28.33 14.41
C LEU A 362 18.37 -28.50 13.28
N LEU A 363 19.58 -28.00 13.48
CA LEU A 363 20.76 -28.44 12.74
C LEU A 363 21.03 -29.91 13.12
N GLY A 364 20.80 -30.84 12.19
CA GLY A 364 21.22 -32.25 12.30
C GLY A 364 20.92 -32.98 13.63
N GLY A 365 19.71 -33.53 13.80
CA GLY A 365 19.43 -34.39 14.96
C GLY A 365 18.20 -35.27 14.78
N LYS A 366 18.42 -36.48 14.25
CA LYS A 366 17.47 -37.59 14.01
C LYS A 366 16.23 -37.56 14.91
N ARG A 367 15.03 -37.57 14.28
CA ARG A 367 13.84 -38.46 14.49
C ARG A 367 13.44 -38.96 15.92
N ARG A 368 14.07 -38.53 17.01
CA ARG A 368 13.91 -39.08 18.36
C ARG A 368 13.00 -38.24 19.26
N LEU A 369 12.74 -36.97 18.93
CA LEU A 369 11.87 -36.14 19.76
C LEU A 369 10.38 -36.27 19.42
N ASP A 370 10.03 -36.62 18.18
CA ASP A 370 8.61 -36.83 17.82
C ASP A 370 8.06 -38.19 18.29
N ARG A 371 8.91 -39.20 18.54
CA ARG A 371 8.45 -40.51 19.05
C ARG A 371 8.20 -40.57 20.55
N ARG A 372 8.75 -39.65 21.37
CA ARG A 372 8.57 -39.65 22.83
C ARG A 372 7.35 -38.86 23.32
N VAL A 373 6.60 -38.21 22.42
CA VAL A 373 5.37 -37.46 22.76
C VAL A 373 4.11 -38.13 22.17
N SER A 374 4.26 -39.22 21.42
CA SER A 374 3.15 -39.97 20.80
C SER A 374 2.45 -40.98 21.72
N ALA A 375 2.62 -40.90 23.04
CA ALA A 375 2.05 -41.89 23.98
C ALA A 375 0.89 -41.36 24.86
N GLY A 376 0.38 -40.15 24.62
CA GLY A 376 -0.71 -39.61 25.42
C GLY A 376 -1.68 -38.72 24.62
N ASP A 377 -2.95 -39.12 24.60
CA ASP A 377 -4.05 -38.40 23.96
C ASP A 377 -4.65 -37.30 24.86
N SER A 378 -3.91 -36.88 25.90
CA SER A 378 -4.38 -35.91 26.88
C SER A 378 -4.45 -34.49 26.29
N GLN A 379 -5.34 -33.66 26.83
CA GLN A 379 -5.46 -32.24 26.45
C GLN A 379 -4.16 -31.47 26.68
N PHE A 380 -3.41 -31.80 27.74
CA PHE A 380 -2.10 -31.21 28.04
C PHE A 380 -1.06 -31.51 26.97
N ALA A 381 -1.04 -32.72 26.40
CA ALA A 381 -0.12 -33.07 25.33
C ALA A 381 -0.44 -32.32 24.02
N ARG A 382 -1.73 -32.05 23.74
CA ARG A 382 -2.15 -31.21 22.61
C ARG A 382 -1.72 -29.76 22.79
N LEU A 383 -1.98 -29.18 23.96
CA LEU A 383 -1.56 -27.82 24.30
C LEU A 383 -0.04 -27.65 24.20
N GLY A 384 0.74 -28.60 24.73
CA GLY A 384 2.20 -28.57 24.63
C GLY A 384 2.72 -28.61 23.19
N ARG A 385 2.05 -29.32 22.28
CA ARG A 385 2.41 -29.34 20.85
C ARG A 385 2.15 -28.01 20.17
N GLU A 386 1.00 -27.38 20.45
CA GLU A 386 0.66 -26.05 19.92
C GLU A 386 1.64 -25.00 20.43
N LEU A 387 1.89 -24.94 21.74
CA LEU A 387 2.85 -24.00 22.34
C LEU A 387 4.26 -24.16 21.76
N ARG A 388 4.74 -25.41 21.60
CA ARG A 388 6.04 -25.69 20.98
C ARG A 388 6.09 -25.22 19.52
N ARG A 389 5.00 -25.42 18.79
CA ARG A 389 4.88 -25.03 17.39
C ARG A 389 4.94 -23.51 17.25
N ASP A 390 4.16 -22.79 18.03
CA ASP A 390 4.14 -21.32 18.03
C ASP A 390 5.47 -20.75 18.51
N ALA A 391 6.07 -21.30 19.57
CA ALA A 391 7.40 -20.89 20.03
C ALA A 391 8.47 -21.10 18.94
N SER A 392 8.44 -22.23 18.23
CA SER A 392 9.36 -22.48 17.12
C SER A 392 9.11 -21.56 15.92
N ALA A 393 7.85 -21.21 15.64
CA ALA A 393 7.52 -20.23 14.60
C ALA A 393 8.05 -18.85 14.95
N LEU A 394 7.85 -18.40 16.19
CA LEU A 394 8.36 -17.12 16.70
C LEU A 394 9.88 -17.06 16.65
N ALA A 395 10.59 -18.13 17.03
CA ALA A 395 12.05 -18.18 16.93
C ALA A 395 12.56 -18.04 15.48
N VAL A 396 11.89 -18.69 14.51
CA VAL A 396 12.21 -18.52 13.09
C VAL A 396 11.92 -17.10 12.60
N VAL A 397 10.79 -16.52 13.02
CA VAL A 397 10.44 -15.13 12.66
C VAL A 397 11.40 -14.12 13.28
N ALA A 398 11.88 -14.36 14.51
CA ALA A 398 12.90 -13.53 15.13
C ALA A 398 14.21 -13.55 14.32
N ALA A 399 14.67 -14.73 13.88
CA ALA A 399 15.83 -14.84 13.01
C ALA A 399 15.63 -14.14 11.65
N LEU A 400 14.43 -14.27 11.07
CA LEU A 400 14.05 -13.58 9.84
C LEU A 400 14.04 -12.06 10.03
N ALA A 401 13.50 -11.57 11.14
CA ALA A 401 13.46 -10.16 11.48
C ALA A 401 14.89 -9.60 11.64
N LEU A 402 15.80 -10.34 12.28
CA LEU A 402 17.21 -9.94 12.37
C LEU A 402 17.86 -9.84 10.98
N LEU A 403 17.63 -10.82 10.10
CA LEU A 403 18.11 -10.74 8.71
C LEU A 403 17.50 -9.56 7.95
N ALA A 404 16.21 -9.29 8.15
CA ALA A 404 15.54 -8.17 7.52
C ALA A 404 16.08 -6.81 8.02
N LEU A 405 16.39 -6.71 9.32
CA LEU A 405 17.07 -5.55 9.90
C LEU A 405 18.48 -5.37 9.32
N LEU A 406 19.21 -6.47 9.09
CA LEU A 406 20.51 -6.41 8.42
C LEU A 406 20.39 -5.91 6.99
N VAL A 407 19.41 -6.41 6.21
CA VAL A 407 19.12 -5.96 4.84
C VAL A 407 18.76 -4.47 4.79
N SER A 408 18.12 -3.94 5.84
CA SER A 408 17.68 -2.55 5.93
C SER A 408 18.56 -1.67 6.82
N LEU A 409 19.73 -2.16 7.22
CA LEU A 409 20.54 -1.53 8.26
C LEU A 409 20.86 -0.04 8.00
N PRO A 410 21.30 0.38 6.80
CA PRO A 410 21.61 1.79 6.56
C PRO A 410 20.41 2.73 6.83
N PHE A 411 19.21 2.33 6.42
CA PHE A 411 17.98 3.10 6.64
C PHE A 411 17.67 3.33 8.12
N TRP A 412 17.88 2.31 8.97
CA TRP A 412 17.61 2.46 10.41
C TRP A 412 18.59 3.43 11.10
N THR A 413 19.78 3.61 10.55
CA THR A 413 20.76 4.56 11.09
C THR A 413 20.44 6.01 10.76
N THR A 414 19.63 6.26 9.72
CA THR A 414 19.32 7.61 9.23
C THR A 414 17.89 8.04 9.57
N SER A 415 16.94 7.11 9.57
CA SER A 415 15.49 7.39 9.60
C SER A 415 14.83 7.10 10.95
N ALA A 416 15.61 6.88 12.02
CA ALA A 416 15.08 6.53 13.34
C ALA A 416 14.19 7.65 13.92
N SER A 417 12.87 7.40 13.95
CA SER A 417 11.88 8.25 14.59
C SER A 417 11.61 7.79 16.03
N ALA A 418 11.51 8.74 16.97
CA ALA A 418 11.08 8.47 18.35
C ALA A 418 9.56 8.22 18.42
N ARG A 419 9.12 7.03 17.98
CA ARG A 419 7.72 6.58 18.08
C ARG A 419 7.55 5.69 19.30
N SER A 420 6.41 5.80 19.97
CA SER A 420 6.04 4.92 21.09
C SER A 420 4.70 4.26 20.84
N VAL A 421 4.41 3.18 21.56
CA VAL A 421 3.15 2.44 21.44
C VAL A 421 2.26 2.78 22.63
N ALA A 422 0.98 3.04 22.39
CA ALA A 422 -0.01 3.37 23.41
C ALA A 422 -1.33 2.61 23.19
N LEU A 423 -2.13 2.47 24.26
CA LEU A 423 -3.47 1.89 24.19
C LEU A 423 -4.47 2.90 23.66
N VAL A 424 -5.41 2.45 22.83
CA VAL A 424 -6.50 3.30 22.31
C VAL A 424 -7.52 3.57 23.42
N PRO A 425 -7.78 4.85 23.76
CA PRO A 425 -8.80 5.23 24.72
C PRO A 425 -10.19 4.74 24.29
N ARG A 426 -11.05 4.38 25.25
CA ARG A 426 -12.38 3.82 24.96
C ARG A 426 -13.24 4.71 24.06
N GLY A 427 -13.12 6.03 24.18
CA GLY A 427 -13.86 7.01 23.37
C GLY A 427 -13.42 7.09 21.91
N ASP A 428 -12.17 6.70 21.63
CA ASP A 428 -11.57 6.84 20.30
C ASP A 428 -11.65 5.55 19.47
N ARG A 429 -12.16 4.47 20.05
CA ARG A 429 -12.31 3.16 19.39
C ARG A 429 -13.36 3.20 18.30
N SER A 430 -13.19 2.34 17.32
CA SER A 430 -14.04 2.28 16.13
C SER A 430 -15.44 1.85 16.54
N PRO A 431 -16.48 2.62 16.22
CA PRO A 431 -17.85 2.18 16.48
C PRO A 431 -18.24 1.03 15.55
N MET A 432 -19.16 0.16 15.99
CA MET A 432 -19.59 -1.03 15.26
C MET A 432 -20.05 -0.71 13.82
N TYR A 433 -20.80 0.39 13.66
CA TYR A 433 -21.27 0.80 12.35
C TYR A 433 -20.13 1.10 11.38
N ALA A 434 -19.09 1.79 11.84
CA ALA A 434 -17.99 2.20 10.98
C ALA A 434 -17.23 0.96 10.49
N LEU A 435 -17.06 -0.03 11.37
CA LEU A 435 -16.48 -1.33 11.03
C LEU A 435 -17.33 -2.08 9.99
N LEU A 436 -18.66 -2.09 10.15
CA LEU A 436 -19.57 -2.72 9.20
C LEU A 436 -19.59 -1.99 7.85
N VAL A 437 -19.50 -0.67 7.83
CA VAL A 437 -19.44 0.12 6.60
C VAL A 437 -18.11 -0.11 5.87
N VAL A 438 -16.98 -0.02 6.60
CA VAL A 438 -15.63 -0.15 6.04
C VAL A 438 -15.34 -1.58 5.58
N HIS A 439 -15.72 -2.59 6.37
CA HIS A 439 -15.34 -3.99 6.15
C HIS A 439 -16.50 -4.91 5.74
N GLY A 440 -17.74 -4.42 5.73
CA GLY A 440 -18.94 -5.25 5.53
C GLY A 440 -18.98 -6.00 4.21
N GLY A 441 -18.46 -5.41 3.12
CA GLY A 441 -18.36 -6.10 1.83
C GLY A 441 -17.51 -7.38 1.91
N PHE A 442 -16.39 -7.32 2.63
CA PHE A 442 -15.55 -8.48 2.91
C PHE A 442 -16.22 -9.47 3.86
N LEU A 443 -16.82 -8.98 4.95
CA LEU A 443 -17.50 -9.84 5.93
C LEU A 443 -18.68 -10.60 5.31
N ALA A 444 -19.41 -9.97 4.39
CA ALA A 444 -20.48 -10.61 3.63
C ALA A 444 -19.98 -11.74 2.71
N ALA A 445 -18.71 -11.70 2.27
CA ALA A 445 -18.07 -12.82 1.59
C ALA A 445 -17.56 -13.89 2.57
N PHE A 446 -16.90 -13.46 3.65
CA PHE A 446 -16.18 -14.35 4.57
C PHE A 446 -17.09 -15.13 5.51
N VAL A 447 -18.13 -14.51 6.07
CA VAL A 447 -19.02 -15.17 7.03
C VAL A 447 -19.73 -16.37 6.39
N PRO A 448 -20.38 -16.27 5.21
CA PRO A 448 -20.97 -17.43 4.54
C PRO A 448 -19.94 -18.49 4.14
N PHE A 449 -18.77 -18.04 3.68
CA PHE A 449 -17.67 -18.92 3.30
C PHE A 449 -17.19 -19.77 4.49
N LEU A 450 -16.86 -19.14 5.62
CA LEU A 450 -16.42 -19.81 6.84
C LEU A 450 -17.55 -20.66 7.44
N ALA A 451 -18.78 -20.16 7.50
CA ALA A 451 -19.92 -20.90 8.04
C ALA A 451 -20.18 -22.20 7.27
N ARG A 452 -20.07 -22.18 5.94
CA ARG A 452 -20.21 -23.38 5.11
C ARG A 452 -19.07 -24.37 5.36
N ARG A 453 -17.82 -23.90 5.49
CA ARG A 453 -16.68 -24.75 5.85
C ARG A 453 -16.86 -25.38 7.23
N THR A 454 -17.29 -24.59 8.22
CA THR A 454 -17.57 -25.09 9.57
C THR A 454 -18.65 -26.17 9.55
N ARG A 455 -19.70 -26.05 8.74
CA ARG A 455 -20.72 -27.11 8.59
C ARG A 455 -20.18 -28.37 7.92
N ALA A 456 -19.24 -28.24 6.99
CA ALA A 456 -18.62 -29.38 6.31
C ALA A 456 -17.68 -30.17 7.24
N VAL A 457 -16.94 -29.47 8.09
CA VAL A 457 -15.95 -30.06 9.01
C VAL A 457 -16.57 -30.46 10.36
N ALA A 458 -17.57 -29.72 10.84
CA ALA A 458 -18.25 -29.99 12.11
C ALA A 458 -19.76 -30.10 11.97
N GLY A 459 -20.25 -31.33 12.14
CA GLY A 459 -21.68 -31.65 12.28
C GLY A 459 -22.14 -31.83 13.73
N ASP A 460 -21.24 -31.75 14.73
CA ASP A 460 -21.55 -32.11 16.11
C ASP A 460 -22.20 -30.97 16.92
N ALA A 461 -22.92 -31.34 17.99
CA ALA A 461 -23.59 -30.37 18.86
C ALA A 461 -22.60 -29.48 19.62
N ARG A 462 -21.39 -29.98 19.91
CA ARG A 462 -20.38 -29.25 20.69
C ARG A 462 -19.82 -28.07 19.91
N THR A 463 -19.45 -28.25 18.65
CA THR A 463 -18.89 -27.19 17.81
C THR A 463 -19.91 -26.07 17.58
N ARG A 464 -21.19 -26.43 17.40
CA ARG A 464 -22.28 -25.44 17.33
C ARG A 464 -22.41 -24.63 18.61
N ARG A 465 -22.30 -25.25 19.79
CA ARG A 465 -22.32 -24.54 21.08
C ARG A 465 -21.12 -23.60 21.22
N LEU A 466 -19.92 -24.02 20.81
CA LEU A 466 -18.72 -23.18 20.83
C LEU A 466 -18.85 -21.98 19.87
N ALA A 467 -19.40 -22.19 18.67
CA ALA A 467 -19.66 -21.11 17.73
C ALA A 467 -20.65 -20.09 18.29
N TRP A 468 -21.78 -20.54 18.87
CA TRP A 468 -22.73 -19.65 19.53
C TRP A 468 -22.13 -18.96 20.77
N GLY A 469 -21.29 -19.65 21.54
CA GLY A 469 -20.54 -19.06 22.65
C GLY A 469 -19.58 -17.96 22.19
N ALA A 470 -18.89 -18.17 21.07
CA ALA A 470 -18.03 -17.15 20.47
C ALA A 470 -18.85 -15.92 20.01
N VAL A 471 -20.00 -16.13 19.37
CA VAL A 471 -20.93 -15.05 19.00
C VAL A 471 -21.42 -14.29 20.22
N ALA A 472 -21.87 -15.00 21.27
CA ALA A 472 -22.33 -14.38 22.52
C ALA A 472 -21.21 -13.59 23.22
N GLY A 473 -20.00 -14.14 23.25
CA GLY A 473 -18.81 -13.43 23.75
C GLY A 473 -18.48 -12.19 22.92
N GLY A 474 -18.64 -12.26 21.60
CA GLY A 474 -18.52 -11.11 20.70
C GLY A 474 -19.53 -10.01 21.01
N VAL A 475 -20.80 -10.37 21.21
CA VAL A 475 -21.86 -9.44 21.62
C VAL A 475 -21.51 -8.79 22.97
N ALA A 476 -21.05 -9.58 23.95
CA ALA A 476 -20.62 -9.05 25.24
C ALA A 476 -19.46 -8.06 25.10
N LEU A 477 -18.42 -8.37 24.30
CA LEU A 477 -17.30 -7.46 24.04
C LEU A 477 -17.75 -6.16 23.37
N TRP A 478 -18.67 -6.24 22.42
CA TRP A 478 -19.27 -5.05 21.81
C TRP A 478 -19.98 -4.18 22.85
N LEU A 479 -20.83 -4.76 23.70
CA LEU A 479 -21.52 -4.05 24.77
C LEU A 479 -20.54 -3.42 25.80
N LEU A 480 -19.37 -4.02 25.98
CA LEU A 480 -18.27 -3.51 26.81
C LEU A 480 -17.44 -2.41 26.13
N GLY A 481 -17.78 -1.98 24.91
CA GLY A 481 -17.08 -0.92 24.19
C GLY A 481 -15.85 -1.41 23.41
N PHE A 482 -15.84 -2.68 22.99
CA PHE A 482 -14.82 -3.27 22.11
C PHE A 482 -15.46 -3.77 20.82
N ALA A 483 -15.96 -2.86 19.98
CA ALA A 483 -16.72 -3.24 18.78
C ALA A 483 -15.89 -4.05 17.77
N ALA A 484 -14.61 -3.71 17.55
CA ALA A 484 -13.73 -4.45 16.66
C ALA A 484 -13.54 -5.90 17.12
N LEU A 485 -13.25 -6.11 18.41
CA LEU A 485 -13.18 -7.44 19.00
C LEU A 485 -14.53 -8.16 18.93
N GLY A 486 -15.62 -7.46 19.26
CA GLY A 486 -16.97 -8.05 19.23
C GLY A 486 -17.39 -8.57 17.86
N LEU A 487 -17.00 -7.85 16.80
CA LEU A 487 -17.28 -8.21 15.42
C LEU A 487 -16.34 -9.30 14.88
N LEU A 488 -15.03 -9.14 15.09
CA LEU A 488 -14.01 -9.91 14.39
C LEU A 488 -13.42 -11.07 15.20
N LEU A 489 -13.51 -11.05 16.53
CA LEU A 489 -13.01 -12.17 17.34
C LEU A 489 -13.78 -13.48 17.03
N PRO A 490 -15.12 -13.51 16.88
CA PRO A 490 -15.82 -14.74 16.49
C PRO A 490 -15.36 -15.27 15.12
N VAL A 491 -15.13 -14.35 14.17
CA VAL A 491 -14.62 -14.68 12.82
C VAL A 491 -13.21 -15.25 12.92
N ALA A 492 -12.32 -14.60 13.69
CA ALA A 492 -10.94 -15.02 13.91
C ALA A 492 -10.85 -16.38 14.61
N LEU A 493 -11.66 -16.61 15.65
CA LEU A 493 -11.72 -17.90 16.35
C LEU A 493 -12.25 -19.02 15.45
N GLY A 494 -13.26 -18.74 14.63
CA GLY A 494 -13.78 -19.68 13.64
C GLY A 494 -12.73 -20.02 12.58
N ALA A 495 -12.02 -19.02 12.06
CA ALA A 495 -10.92 -19.20 11.11
C ALA A 495 -9.76 -20.00 11.73
N TRP A 496 -9.34 -19.66 12.94
CA TRP A 496 -8.30 -20.37 13.69
C TRP A 496 -8.66 -21.84 13.91
N TRP A 497 -9.89 -22.11 14.34
CA TRP A 497 -10.38 -23.47 14.54
C TRP A 497 -10.40 -24.26 13.23
N LEU A 498 -10.91 -23.68 12.13
CA LEU A 498 -10.92 -24.31 10.81
C LEU A 498 -9.50 -24.65 10.33
N LEU A 499 -8.55 -23.73 10.55
CA LEU A 499 -7.14 -23.95 10.24
C LEU A 499 -6.49 -25.04 11.10
N ARG A 500 -7.09 -25.48 12.21
CA ARG A 500 -6.61 -26.64 12.98
C ARG A 500 -7.40 -27.91 12.71
N ALA A 501 -8.64 -27.77 12.27
CA ALA A 501 -9.53 -28.91 12.02
C ALA A 501 -9.28 -29.57 10.66
N ASP A 502 -8.93 -28.81 9.63
CA ASP A 502 -8.68 -29.34 8.27
C ASP A 502 -7.66 -28.49 7.50
N LEU A 503 -6.37 -28.83 7.68
CA LEU A 503 -5.24 -28.11 7.07
C LEU A 503 -5.01 -28.45 5.59
N ASP A 504 -5.52 -29.59 5.13
CA ASP A 504 -5.31 -30.07 3.76
C ASP A 504 -6.40 -29.55 2.79
N ASP A 505 -7.42 -28.87 3.31
CA ASP A 505 -8.42 -28.16 2.51
C ASP A 505 -7.74 -27.00 1.74
N GLY A 506 -7.87 -27.00 0.41
CA GLY A 506 -7.29 -26.01 -0.50
C GLY A 506 -7.73 -24.56 -0.26
N THR A 507 -8.65 -24.34 0.69
CA THR A 507 -9.13 -23.03 1.17
C THR A 507 -8.40 -22.52 2.43
N ALA A 508 -7.50 -23.31 3.03
CA ALA A 508 -6.81 -22.98 4.28
C ALA A 508 -6.09 -21.62 4.20
N PHE A 509 -5.31 -21.37 3.13
CA PHE A 509 -4.56 -20.13 3.05
C PHE A 509 -5.44 -18.88 2.85
N ALA A 510 -6.58 -19.00 2.15
CA ALA A 510 -7.56 -17.90 2.09
C ALA A 510 -8.10 -17.58 3.50
N THR A 511 -8.32 -18.61 4.32
CA THR A 511 -8.76 -18.46 5.72
C THR A 511 -7.67 -17.87 6.61
N LEU A 512 -6.40 -18.18 6.35
CA LEU A 512 -5.26 -17.56 7.01
C LEU A 512 -5.18 -16.05 6.71
N LEU A 513 -5.41 -15.64 5.46
CA LEU A 513 -5.48 -14.21 5.10
C LEU A 513 -6.65 -13.50 5.79
N ILE A 514 -7.82 -14.17 5.90
CA ILE A 514 -8.96 -13.65 6.65
C ILE A 514 -8.55 -13.41 8.12
N LEU A 515 -7.94 -14.40 8.76
CA LEU A 515 -7.46 -14.32 10.14
C LEU A 515 -6.41 -13.22 10.32
N ALA A 516 -5.43 -13.13 9.43
CA ALA A 516 -4.34 -12.16 9.51
C ALA A 516 -4.86 -10.72 9.51
N ALA A 517 -5.69 -10.37 8.53
CA ALA A 517 -6.20 -9.00 8.43
C ALA A 517 -7.33 -8.71 9.44
N ALA A 518 -8.07 -9.72 9.93
CA ALA A 518 -8.94 -9.53 11.11
C ALA A 518 -8.13 -9.15 12.35
N GLY A 519 -6.95 -9.77 12.52
CA GLY A 519 -5.98 -9.42 13.56
C GLY A 519 -5.51 -7.98 13.46
N LEU A 520 -5.20 -7.49 12.25
CA LEU A 520 -4.78 -6.10 12.03
C LEU A 520 -5.87 -5.10 12.43
N VAL A 521 -7.13 -5.33 12.05
CA VAL A 521 -8.24 -4.46 12.44
C VAL A 521 -8.42 -4.43 13.96
N MET A 522 -8.40 -5.59 14.62
CA MET A 522 -8.49 -5.66 16.08
C MET A 522 -7.29 -4.97 16.75
N LEU A 523 -6.08 -5.12 16.21
CA LEU A 523 -4.87 -4.49 16.75
C LEU A 523 -4.95 -2.96 16.67
N ALA A 524 -5.34 -2.40 15.53
CA ALA A 524 -5.48 -0.96 15.33
C ALA A 524 -6.58 -0.32 16.20
N ASP A 525 -7.49 -1.13 16.74
CA ASP A 525 -8.53 -0.70 17.68
C ASP A 525 -8.13 -0.81 19.15
N LEU A 526 -7.06 -1.54 19.45
CA LEU A 526 -6.55 -1.74 20.81
C LEU A 526 -5.31 -0.92 21.09
N VAL A 527 -4.43 -0.79 20.10
CA VAL A 527 -3.09 -0.24 20.21
C VAL A 527 -2.83 0.70 19.04
N TYR A 528 -2.16 1.82 19.31
CA TYR A 528 -1.73 2.76 18.28
C TYR A 528 -0.29 3.23 18.49
N VAL A 529 0.33 3.66 17.41
CA VAL A 529 1.65 4.28 17.42
C VAL A 529 1.47 5.77 17.67
N ARG A 530 1.99 6.25 18.81
CA ARG A 530 2.05 7.66 19.15
C ARG A 530 3.22 8.29 18.40
N GLU A 531 2.90 9.25 17.57
CA GLU A 531 3.83 9.91 16.67
C GLU A 531 3.40 11.37 16.46
N ARG A 532 4.27 12.18 15.83
CA ARG A 532 4.10 13.64 15.76
C ARG A 532 3.51 14.12 14.43
N ALA A 533 3.39 13.25 13.42
CA ALA A 533 2.90 13.59 12.09
C ALA A 533 1.36 13.45 11.95
N GLY A 534 0.64 13.01 12.99
CA GLY A 534 -0.81 12.92 12.95
C GLY A 534 -1.46 12.85 14.33
N PRO A 535 -2.72 13.27 14.47
CA PRO A 535 -3.44 13.23 15.74
C PRO A 535 -3.84 11.80 16.13
N GLY A 536 -3.73 11.50 17.42
CA GLY A 536 -4.26 10.26 18.02
C GLY A 536 -3.80 9.00 17.28
N ARG A 537 -4.76 8.16 16.88
CA ARG A 537 -4.52 6.89 16.16
C ARG A 537 -4.71 6.97 14.64
N MET A 538 -4.89 8.17 14.09
CA MET A 538 -5.25 8.39 12.68
C MET A 538 -4.37 7.57 11.72
N ASN A 539 -3.03 7.71 11.83
CA ASN A 539 -2.09 7.01 10.95
C ASN A 539 -2.00 5.51 11.24
N THR A 540 -2.26 5.06 12.46
CA THR A 540 -2.37 3.62 12.74
C THR A 540 -3.54 3.02 11.98
N VAL A 541 -4.74 3.63 12.03
CA VAL A 541 -5.90 3.14 11.29
C VAL A 541 -5.63 3.22 9.78
N PHE A 542 -5.14 4.35 9.29
CA PHE A 542 -4.86 4.55 7.86
C PHE A 542 -3.94 3.47 7.30
N LYS A 543 -2.73 3.37 7.82
CA LYS A 543 -1.68 2.52 7.24
C LYS A 543 -2.02 1.04 7.45
N THR A 544 -2.66 0.65 8.56
CA THR A 544 -3.07 -0.74 8.78
C THR A 544 -4.30 -1.15 7.95
N TYR A 545 -5.28 -0.27 7.77
CA TYR A 545 -6.48 -0.59 6.98
C TYR A 545 -6.15 -0.72 5.49
N ALA A 546 -5.20 0.04 4.97
CA ALA A 546 -4.67 -0.17 3.62
C ALA A 546 -4.16 -1.62 3.44
N GLN A 547 -3.42 -2.15 4.42
CA GLN A 547 -2.91 -3.52 4.40
C GLN A 547 -4.03 -4.57 4.54
N VAL A 548 -5.08 -4.26 5.31
CA VAL A 548 -6.28 -5.12 5.43
C VAL A 548 -6.94 -5.31 4.07
N TRP A 549 -7.16 -4.22 3.32
CA TRP A 549 -7.71 -4.29 1.96
C TRP A 549 -6.86 -5.15 1.03
N VAL A 550 -5.54 -4.97 1.08
CA VAL A 550 -4.60 -5.72 0.24
C VAL A 550 -4.67 -7.22 0.54
N LEU A 551 -4.68 -7.64 1.82
CA LEU A 551 -4.70 -9.06 2.20
C LEU A 551 -6.07 -9.72 2.00
N TRP A 552 -7.16 -9.01 2.29
CA TRP A 552 -8.51 -9.55 2.17
C TRP A 552 -9.02 -9.63 0.73
N SER A 553 -8.53 -8.79 -0.19
CA SER A 553 -8.92 -8.83 -1.60
C SER A 553 -8.71 -10.20 -2.27
N PRO A 554 -7.51 -10.81 -2.25
CA PRO A 554 -7.33 -12.15 -2.83
C PRO A 554 -8.09 -13.25 -2.07
N ALA A 555 -8.28 -13.10 -0.76
CA ALA A 555 -9.09 -14.03 0.03
C ALA A 555 -10.58 -13.96 -0.37
N ALA A 556 -11.10 -12.76 -0.62
CA ALA A 556 -12.47 -12.53 -1.07
C ALA A 556 -12.70 -13.10 -2.47
N GLY A 557 -11.75 -12.88 -3.38
CA GLY A 557 -11.80 -13.47 -4.72
C GLY A 557 -11.92 -15.00 -4.67
N ALA A 558 -11.10 -15.65 -3.85
CA ALA A 558 -11.17 -17.10 -3.66
C ALA A 558 -12.49 -17.55 -2.99
N ALA A 559 -12.90 -16.88 -1.92
CA ALA A 559 -14.12 -17.21 -1.16
C ALA A 559 -15.38 -17.10 -2.02
N LEU A 560 -15.51 -16.02 -2.79
CA LEU A 560 -16.66 -15.75 -3.65
C LEU A 560 -16.71 -16.70 -4.84
N ALA A 561 -15.56 -16.99 -5.48
CA ALA A 561 -15.51 -18.01 -6.51
C ALA A 561 -15.95 -19.38 -5.98
N ASP A 562 -15.57 -19.73 -4.75
CA ASP A 562 -15.99 -20.97 -4.10
C ASP A 562 -17.49 -21.02 -3.79
N LEU A 563 -18.04 -19.91 -3.28
CA LEU A 563 -19.47 -19.77 -3.02
C LEU A 563 -20.31 -19.87 -4.31
N ALA A 564 -19.87 -19.25 -5.40
CA ALA A 564 -20.56 -19.30 -6.69
C ALA A 564 -20.48 -20.66 -7.40
N ARG A 565 -19.45 -21.47 -7.09
CA ARG A 565 -19.25 -22.80 -7.71
C ARG A 565 -20.19 -23.86 -7.16
N ARG A 566 -20.38 -23.91 -5.84
CA ARG A 566 -20.97 -25.09 -5.16
C ARG A 566 -22.44 -24.94 -4.78
N SER A 567 -23.10 -23.88 -5.21
CA SER A 567 -24.54 -23.71 -5.08
C SER A 567 -25.30 -24.53 -6.15
N ARG A 568 -25.28 -25.86 -6.02
CA ARG A 568 -26.38 -26.66 -6.58
C ARG A 568 -27.61 -26.46 -5.68
N PRO A 569 -28.84 -26.54 -6.21
CA PRO A 569 -30.05 -26.28 -5.43
C PRO A 569 -30.08 -27.16 -4.18
N ALA A 570 -30.50 -26.60 -3.04
CA ALA A 570 -30.84 -27.41 -1.88
C ALA A 570 -31.86 -28.47 -2.31
N PRO A 571 -31.74 -29.74 -1.89
CA PRO A 571 -32.82 -30.70 -2.10
C PRO A 571 -34.03 -30.16 -1.36
N THR A 572 -35.06 -29.71 -2.08
CA THR A 572 -36.32 -29.33 -1.46
C THR A 572 -36.96 -30.60 -0.86
N ALA A 573 -37.69 -30.46 0.24
CA ALA A 573 -38.36 -31.55 0.95
C ALA A 573 -39.40 -32.34 0.09
N ALA A 574 -39.58 -31.96 -1.18
CA ALA A 574 -40.34 -32.69 -2.18
C ALA A 574 -39.54 -33.85 -2.82
N SER A 575 -38.20 -33.75 -2.87
CA SER A 575 -37.31 -34.78 -3.44
C SER A 575 -37.22 -36.06 -2.58
N PHE A 576 -37.50 -35.97 -1.29
CA PHE A 576 -37.62 -37.14 -0.41
C PHE A 576 -39.00 -37.82 -0.44
N ARG A 577 -40.04 -37.15 -0.97
CA ARG A 577 -41.41 -37.70 -1.02
C ARG A 577 -41.79 -38.35 -2.35
N ARG A 578 -40.92 -38.32 -3.37
CA ARG A 578 -41.18 -38.89 -4.70
C ARG A 578 -40.43 -40.18 -5.04
N ALA A 579 -39.65 -40.73 -4.10
CA ALA A 579 -39.05 -42.06 -4.24
C ALA A 579 -39.94 -43.20 -3.71
N SER A 580 -41.16 -42.88 -3.25
CA SER A 580 -42.10 -43.86 -2.70
C SER A 580 -43.51 -43.65 -3.25
N ARG A 581 -43.70 -43.89 -4.56
CA ARG A 581 -44.93 -44.37 -5.22
C ARG A 581 -44.81 -44.19 -6.73
N GLY A 582 -44.98 -45.29 -7.48
CA GLY A 582 -44.67 -45.39 -8.90
C GLY A 582 -45.71 -44.81 -9.87
N SER A 583 -45.32 -44.85 -11.16
CA SER A 583 -46.09 -44.61 -12.41
C SER A 583 -46.58 -43.15 -12.60
N LEU A 584 -46.53 -42.46 -13.74
CA LEU A 584 -46.51 -42.74 -15.20
C LEU A 584 -45.74 -41.62 -15.95
N PRO A 585 -45.41 -41.78 -17.25
CA PRO A 585 -44.68 -40.80 -18.05
C PRO A 585 -45.61 -39.81 -18.81
N GLY A 586 -45.26 -38.52 -18.82
CA GLY A 586 -45.83 -37.51 -19.71
C GLY A 586 -46.26 -36.22 -19.00
N GLY A 587 -45.69 -35.07 -19.40
CA GLY A 587 -46.20 -33.75 -19.01
C GLY A 587 -45.13 -32.68 -18.78
N ILE A 588 -44.75 -31.99 -19.88
CA ILE A 588 -44.32 -30.58 -20.00
C ILE A 588 -43.34 -30.06 -18.93
N GLY A 589 -42.08 -29.94 -19.34
CA GLY A 589 -41.02 -29.29 -18.57
C GLY A 589 -41.30 -27.82 -18.32
N THR A 590 -41.43 -27.46 -17.05
CA THR A 590 -41.15 -26.12 -16.54
C THR A 590 -39.80 -26.18 -15.85
N GLY A 591 -38.80 -25.57 -16.49
CA GLY A 591 -37.41 -25.62 -16.09
C GLY A 591 -37.18 -25.14 -14.66
N GLU A 592 -36.31 -25.86 -13.98
CA GLU A 592 -35.71 -25.54 -12.69
C GLU A 592 -34.94 -24.19 -12.74
N THR A 593 -35.63 -23.06 -12.65
CA THR A 593 -34.99 -21.75 -12.44
C THR A 593 -34.82 -21.49 -10.94
N GLY A 594 -34.06 -22.36 -10.27
CA GLY A 594 -33.59 -22.08 -8.92
C GLY A 594 -32.50 -21.01 -8.98
N ILE A 595 -32.80 -19.79 -8.49
CA ILE A 595 -31.80 -18.71 -8.41
C ILE A 595 -30.65 -19.17 -7.50
N ASP A 596 -29.43 -19.24 -8.03
CA ASP A 596 -28.22 -19.61 -7.29
C ASP A 596 -27.85 -18.51 -6.29
N ALA A 597 -28.16 -18.73 -5.00
CA ALA A 597 -27.91 -17.78 -3.93
C ALA A 597 -26.43 -17.35 -3.81
N GLY A 598 -25.48 -18.22 -4.18
CA GLY A 598 -24.06 -17.88 -4.19
C GLY A 598 -23.73 -16.90 -5.31
N ARG A 599 -24.24 -17.11 -6.51
CA ARG A 599 -24.08 -16.17 -7.63
C ARG A 599 -24.79 -14.84 -7.38
N VAL A 600 -25.97 -14.85 -6.76
CA VAL A 600 -26.67 -13.62 -6.35
C VAL A 600 -25.84 -12.84 -5.33
N LEU A 601 -25.27 -13.51 -4.33
CA LEU A 601 -24.37 -12.85 -3.38
C LEU A 601 -23.17 -12.22 -4.07
N VAL A 602 -22.51 -12.94 -4.98
CA VAL A 602 -21.39 -12.39 -5.75
C VAL A 602 -21.82 -11.17 -6.56
N ALA A 603 -22.92 -11.25 -7.30
CA ALA A 603 -23.44 -10.14 -8.09
C ALA A 603 -23.78 -8.94 -7.19
N ALA A 604 -24.46 -9.16 -6.07
CA ALA A 604 -24.82 -8.12 -5.11
C ALA A 604 -23.58 -7.41 -4.55
N LEU A 605 -22.55 -8.16 -4.15
CA LEU A 605 -21.31 -7.58 -3.61
C LEU A 605 -20.51 -6.82 -4.66
N VAL A 606 -20.38 -7.37 -5.88
CA VAL A 606 -19.71 -6.66 -6.98
C VAL A 606 -20.45 -5.37 -7.29
N LEU A 607 -21.78 -5.40 -7.40
CA LEU A 607 -22.58 -4.20 -7.67
C LEU A 607 -22.48 -3.18 -6.53
N SER A 608 -22.67 -3.59 -5.28
CA SER A 608 -22.65 -2.67 -4.13
C SER A 608 -21.28 -2.01 -3.97
N THR A 609 -20.20 -2.78 -4.11
CA THR A 609 -18.83 -2.24 -3.97
C THR A 609 -18.32 -1.53 -5.22
N SER A 610 -19.08 -1.53 -6.32
CA SER A 610 -18.76 -0.75 -7.53
C SER A 610 -19.33 0.67 -7.52
N VAL A 611 -20.34 0.97 -6.68
CA VAL A 611 -21.09 2.24 -6.73
C VAL A 611 -20.18 3.45 -6.54
N TYR A 612 -19.27 3.40 -5.55
CA TYR A 612 -18.29 4.47 -5.38
C TYR A 612 -17.38 4.60 -6.60
N GLY A 613 -16.82 3.50 -7.12
CA GLY A 613 -15.89 3.56 -8.24
C GLY A 613 -16.55 4.13 -9.50
N ALA A 614 -17.81 3.79 -9.75
CA ALA A 614 -18.58 4.35 -10.86
C ALA A 614 -18.79 5.88 -10.72
N LEU A 615 -19.22 6.35 -9.54
CA LEU A 615 -19.44 7.78 -9.30
C LEU A 615 -18.13 8.57 -9.23
N ALA A 616 -17.11 8.02 -8.57
CA ALA A 616 -15.79 8.64 -8.44
C ALA A 616 -15.10 8.78 -9.80
N LEU A 617 -15.12 7.75 -10.65
CA LEU A 617 -14.55 7.87 -11.99
C LEU A 617 -15.38 8.80 -12.87
N ALA A 618 -16.71 8.74 -12.80
CA ALA A 618 -17.55 9.68 -13.56
C ALA A 618 -17.23 11.13 -13.19
N ASP A 619 -17.10 11.44 -11.89
CA ASP A 619 -16.65 12.75 -11.41
C ASP A 619 -15.23 13.07 -11.88
N HIS A 620 -14.30 12.10 -11.80
CA HIS A 620 -12.88 12.25 -12.18
C HIS A 620 -12.66 12.64 -13.64
N PHE A 621 -13.52 12.18 -14.55
CA PHE A 621 -13.45 12.49 -15.98
C PHE A 621 -14.26 13.73 -16.37
N THR A 622 -14.89 14.43 -15.41
CA THR A 622 -15.51 15.73 -15.68
C THR A 622 -14.54 16.86 -15.38
N ALA A 623 -14.42 17.81 -16.31
CA ALA A 623 -13.46 18.92 -16.26
C ALA A 623 -13.86 20.06 -15.29
N GLN A 624 -15.02 19.95 -14.64
CA GLN A 624 -15.31 20.85 -13.55
C GLN A 624 -14.43 20.48 -12.35
N PRO A 625 -13.88 21.47 -11.60
CA PRO A 625 -13.42 21.20 -10.25
C PRO A 625 -14.59 20.53 -9.56
N GLY A 626 -14.45 19.27 -9.17
CA GLY A 626 -15.60 18.64 -8.55
C GLY A 626 -15.89 19.38 -7.25
N ARG A 627 -17.10 19.18 -6.73
CA ARG A 627 -17.58 19.83 -5.51
C ARG A 627 -16.64 19.61 -4.29
N TYR A 628 -15.71 18.67 -4.41
CA TYR A 628 -14.66 18.30 -3.45
C TYR A 628 -13.43 19.21 -3.46
N ASP A 629 -13.12 19.90 -4.56
CA ASP A 629 -12.03 20.88 -4.59
C ASP A 629 -12.42 22.14 -3.82
N ALA A 630 -13.70 22.47 -3.72
CA ALA A 630 -14.19 23.69 -3.08
C ALA A 630 -13.80 23.88 -1.59
N GLU A 631 -13.35 22.82 -0.91
CA GLU A 631 -12.82 22.88 0.48
C GLU A 631 -11.28 22.94 0.54
N ALA A 632 -10.58 22.76 -0.58
CA ALA A 632 -9.13 22.93 -0.64
C ALA A 632 -8.76 24.41 -0.62
N ALA A 633 -7.65 24.74 0.06
CA ALA A 633 -7.12 26.10 0.09
C ALA A 633 -6.80 26.63 -1.33
N GLU A 634 -6.44 25.72 -2.23
CA GLU A 634 -6.24 25.97 -3.66
C GLU A 634 -6.91 24.89 -4.49
N VAL A 635 -7.65 25.33 -5.51
CA VAL A 635 -8.43 24.48 -6.42
C VAL A 635 -7.82 24.53 -7.80
N TYR A 636 -7.32 23.38 -8.27
CA TYR A 636 -6.79 23.22 -9.61
C TYR A 636 -7.77 22.40 -10.45
N PRO A 637 -8.52 23.03 -11.38
CA PRO A 637 -9.38 22.31 -12.30
C PRO A 637 -8.65 21.19 -13.04
N ARG A 638 -9.35 20.08 -13.26
CA ARG A 638 -8.90 19.00 -14.13
C ARG A 638 -8.79 19.49 -15.58
N THR A 639 -7.87 18.92 -16.35
CA THR A 639 -7.58 19.38 -17.71
C THR A 639 -8.52 18.74 -18.75
N ASP A 640 -9.05 19.56 -19.66
CA ASP A 640 -9.76 19.10 -20.87
C ASP A 640 -8.79 18.50 -21.91
N ASP A 641 -7.49 18.82 -21.82
CA ASP A 641 -6.43 18.25 -22.66
C ASP A 641 -5.59 17.25 -21.84
N PRO A 642 -5.80 15.93 -22.02
CA PRO A 642 -5.11 14.94 -21.21
C PRO A 642 -3.58 14.98 -21.38
N THR A 643 -2.87 14.94 -20.25
CA THR A 643 -1.42 14.95 -20.17
C THR A 643 -0.94 14.16 -18.96
N LEU A 644 0.25 13.57 -19.03
CA LEU A 644 0.91 12.96 -17.88
C LEU A 644 1.90 13.91 -17.19
N ASP A 645 2.04 15.16 -17.67
CA ASP A 645 2.91 16.16 -17.08
C ASP A 645 2.38 16.62 -15.72
N ALA A 646 3.01 16.14 -14.66
CA ALA A 646 2.70 16.51 -13.28
C ALA A 646 2.84 18.00 -12.97
N LEU A 647 3.55 18.76 -13.82
CA LEU A 647 3.83 20.18 -13.64
C LEU A 647 3.03 21.08 -14.60
N ALA A 648 2.16 20.54 -15.45
CA ALA A 648 1.34 21.34 -16.38
C ALA A 648 0.47 22.38 -15.65
N PHE A 649 -0.03 22.04 -14.45
CA PHE A 649 -0.79 22.98 -13.64
C PHE A 649 0.08 24.17 -13.17
N VAL A 650 1.38 23.98 -12.92
CA VAL A 650 2.28 25.05 -12.48
C VAL A 650 2.45 26.10 -13.59
N GLU A 651 2.59 25.65 -14.85
CA GLU A 651 2.65 26.55 -16.01
C GLU A 651 1.37 27.39 -16.15
N THR A 652 0.22 26.82 -15.79
CA THR A 652 -1.09 27.48 -15.92
C THR A 652 -1.38 28.44 -14.77
N TYR A 653 -1.15 28.00 -13.52
CA TYR A 653 -1.61 28.70 -12.32
C TYR A 653 -0.50 29.47 -11.60
N HIS A 654 0.77 29.16 -11.87
CA HIS A 654 1.95 29.82 -11.31
C HIS A 654 2.99 30.18 -12.39
N PRO A 655 2.59 30.88 -13.48
CA PRO A 655 3.42 31.04 -14.67
C PRO A 655 4.76 31.77 -14.40
N ASP A 656 4.75 32.77 -13.53
CA ASP A 656 5.95 33.54 -13.17
C ASP A 656 6.95 32.69 -12.37
N GLU A 657 6.45 31.82 -11.50
CA GLU A 657 7.27 30.86 -10.75
C GLU A 657 7.74 29.71 -11.65
N TYR A 658 6.90 29.24 -12.58
CA TYR A 658 7.22 28.10 -13.45
C TYR A 658 8.54 28.29 -14.20
N ALA A 659 8.75 29.45 -14.82
CA ALA A 659 9.99 29.74 -15.55
C ALA A 659 11.22 29.76 -14.63
N ALA A 660 11.09 30.32 -13.43
CA ALA A 660 12.15 30.34 -12.42
C ALA A 660 12.48 28.92 -11.90
N ILE A 661 11.45 28.11 -11.63
CA ILE A 661 11.56 26.72 -11.19
C ILE A 661 12.26 25.89 -12.26
N ARG A 662 11.88 26.03 -13.54
CA ARG A 662 12.55 25.33 -14.65
C ARG A 662 14.01 25.73 -14.79
N TRP A 663 14.34 27.01 -14.56
CA TRP A 663 15.72 27.49 -14.60
C TRP A 663 16.56 26.92 -13.44
N LEU A 664 16.01 26.89 -12.22
CA LEU A 664 16.62 26.22 -11.06
C LEU A 664 16.77 24.71 -11.30
N ASP A 665 15.79 24.09 -11.96
CA ASP A 665 15.83 22.67 -12.27
C ASP A 665 16.99 22.30 -13.19
N ALA A 666 17.35 23.21 -14.10
CA ALA A 666 18.46 23.03 -15.03
C ALA A 666 19.85 23.26 -14.41
N ARG A 667 19.95 23.65 -13.12
CA ARG A 667 21.25 23.79 -12.44
C ARG A 667 21.86 22.41 -12.19
N GLU A 668 23.14 22.28 -12.57
CA GLU A 668 23.95 21.11 -12.24
C GLU A 668 24.25 21.06 -10.73
N GLY A 669 24.58 19.86 -10.25
CA GLY A 669 24.83 19.63 -8.83
C GLY A 669 23.58 19.80 -7.96
N ARG A 670 23.81 20.21 -6.71
CA ARG A 670 22.78 20.35 -5.67
C ARG A 670 22.92 21.68 -4.92
N PRO A 671 22.86 22.83 -5.62
CA PRO A 671 22.94 24.13 -4.96
C PRO A 671 21.84 24.30 -3.92
N VAL A 672 22.17 24.92 -2.79
CA VAL A 672 21.18 25.30 -1.77
C VAL A 672 20.52 26.62 -2.20
N VAL A 673 19.20 26.63 -2.17
CA VAL A 673 18.34 27.78 -2.46
C VAL A 673 17.75 28.28 -1.15
N ALA A 674 18.05 29.51 -0.76
CA ALA A 674 17.36 30.15 0.35
C ALA A 674 15.97 30.60 -0.09
N ALA A 675 14.94 30.07 0.56
CA ALA A 675 13.53 30.36 0.32
C ALA A 675 12.79 30.49 1.66
N ALA A 676 11.58 31.06 1.66
CA ALA A 676 10.74 31.18 2.83
C ALA A 676 10.35 29.80 3.37
N PRO A 677 10.31 29.60 4.70
CA PRO A 677 9.95 28.32 5.29
C PRO A 677 8.44 28.02 5.20
N GLY A 678 8.10 26.78 4.84
CA GLY A 678 6.72 26.27 4.77
C GLY A 678 6.15 25.92 6.14
N LEU A 679 5.57 26.90 6.84
CA LEU A 679 5.00 26.70 8.17
C LEU A 679 3.64 26.00 8.19
N ASP A 680 2.88 26.12 7.10
CA ASP A 680 1.64 25.39 6.90
C ASP A 680 1.89 24.21 5.97
N SER A 681 1.47 23.03 6.41
CA SER A 681 1.53 21.83 5.58
C SER A 681 0.39 21.90 4.56
N TYR A 682 0.63 21.46 3.33
CA TYR A 682 -0.38 21.41 2.26
C TYR A 682 -0.74 22.73 1.57
N GLY A 683 0.00 23.82 1.83
CA GLY A 683 -0.06 25.06 1.06
C GLY A 683 1.00 25.12 -0.04
N TRP A 684 0.80 26.00 -1.05
CA TRP A 684 1.79 26.28 -2.09
C TRP A 684 3.00 27.06 -1.54
N THR A 685 3.89 26.35 -0.86
CA THR A 685 5.15 26.88 -0.34
C THR A 685 6.30 25.95 -0.70
N ASN A 686 7.49 26.50 -0.85
CA ASN A 686 8.70 25.75 -1.22
C ASN A 686 8.58 24.98 -2.55
N ALA A 687 7.81 25.48 -3.52
CA ALA A 687 7.64 24.83 -4.82
C ALA A 687 8.98 24.75 -5.59
N GLU A 688 9.83 25.77 -5.45
CA GLU A 688 11.15 25.87 -6.05
C GLU A 688 12.12 24.78 -5.60
N THR A 689 11.99 24.28 -4.38
CA THR A 689 12.80 23.17 -3.86
C THR A 689 12.09 21.83 -4.00
N THR A 690 10.76 21.80 -3.82
CA THR A 690 9.94 20.58 -3.96
C THR A 690 9.94 20.05 -5.40
N LEU A 691 9.72 20.90 -6.40
CA LEU A 691 9.56 20.48 -7.79
C LEU A 691 10.91 20.22 -8.50
N THR A 692 12.01 20.69 -7.91
CA THR A 692 13.35 20.52 -8.46
C THR A 692 14.13 19.44 -7.69
N GLY A 693 13.91 19.29 -6.39
CA GLY A 693 14.73 18.48 -5.47
C GLY A 693 16.01 19.19 -5.03
N LEU A 694 16.11 20.50 -5.23
CA LEU A 694 17.15 21.33 -4.59
C LEU A 694 16.84 21.52 -3.10
N GLN A 695 17.85 21.87 -2.32
CA GLN A 695 17.70 22.02 -0.87
C GLN A 695 17.40 23.46 -0.47
N THR A 696 16.58 23.65 0.56
CA THR A 696 16.43 24.93 1.29
C THR A 696 16.85 24.78 2.76
N VAL A 697 17.12 25.91 3.42
CA VAL A 697 17.51 25.98 4.83
C VAL A 697 16.45 25.30 5.72
N ALA A 698 15.18 25.65 5.50
CA ALA A 698 14.01 25.05 6.12
C ALA A 698 12.84 25.06 5.10
N GLY A 699 12.30 23.88 4.80
CA GLY A 699 11.15 23.70 3.91
C GLY A 699 9.85 23.48 4.70
N TRP A 700 9.08 22.46 4.33
CA TRP A 700 7.80 22.16 4.97
C TRP A 700 7.92 21.69 6.42
N ARG A 701 6.93 22.07 7.25
CA ARG A 701 6.80 21.69 8.67
C ARG A 701 6.77 20.18 8.94
N HIS A 702 6.60 19.34 7.92
CA HIS A 702 6.73 17.88 8.04
C HIS A 702 8.03 17.45 8.73
N GLU A 703 9.11 18.23 8.58
CA GLU A 703 10.39 18.03 9.27
C GLU A 703 10.28 17.97 10.81
N VAL A 704 9.26 18.61 11.41
CA VAL A 704 8.99 18.49 12.86
C VAL A 704 8.76 17.03 13.26
N GLY A 705 8.12 16.25 12.40
CA GLY A 705 7.86 14.82 12.63
C GLY A 705 9.14 13.96 12.61
N TYR A 706 10.19 14.41 11.92
CA TYR A 706 11.41 13.64 11.69
C TYR A 706 12.57 14.10 12.59
N ARG A 707 12.69 15.41 12.82
CA ARG A 707 13.81 16.04 13.53
C ARG A 707 13.42 16.63 14.88
N GLY A 708 12.12 16.84 15.12
CA GLY A 708 11.59 17.50 16.30
C GLY A 708 11.44 19.02 16.12
N PRO A 709 10.58 19.65 16.93
CA PRO A 709 10.23 21.06 16.77
C PRO A 709 11.44 21.98 17.02
N GLU A 710 12.30 21.66 17.98
CA GLU A 710 13.44 22.51 18.34
C GLU A 710 14.41 22.67 17.17
N ALA A 711 14.78 21.56 16.51
CA ALA A 711 15.69 21.57 15.37
C ALA A 711 15.07 22.28 14.15
N TYR A 712 13.77 22.05 13.89
CA TYR A 712 13.07 22.67 12.78
C TYR A 712 12.94 24.18 12.95
N TYR A 713 12.40 24.63 14.09
CA TYR A 713 12.14 26.06 14.30
C TYR A 713 13.42 26.88 14.45
N ALA A 714 14.54 26.30 14.90
CA ALA A 714 15.84 26.96 14.85
C ALA A 714 16.28 27.28 13.40
N ARG A 715 16.02 26.38 12.45
CA ARG A 715 16.31 26.63 11.02
C ARG A 715 15.32 27.58 10.37
N VAL A 716 14.06 27.57 10.79
CA VAL A 716 13.06 28.58 10.39
C VAL A 716 13.54 29.98 10.81
N GLU A 717 14.03 30.14 12.03
CA GLU A 717 14.57 31.43 12.51
C GLU A 717 15.79 31.88 11.70
N ASP A 718 16.68 30.95 11.36
CA ASP A 718 17.82 31.24 10.49
C ASP A 718 17.37 31.62 9.07
N ALA A 719 16.39 30.93 8.49
CA ALA A 719 15.82 31.28 7.18
C ALA A 719 15.18 32.68 7.23
N ASP A 720 14.37 32.98 8.23
CA ASP A 720 13.77 34.30 8.43
C ASP A 720 14.84 35.41 8.54
N ARG A 721 15.96 35.14 9.23
CA ARG A 721 17.08 36.07 9.36
C ARG A 721 17.83 36.32 8.06
N ILE A 722 17.84 35.38 7.11
CA ILE A 722 18.40 35.61 5.77
C ILE A 722 17.62 36.72 5.04
N PHE A 723 16.30 36.80 5.22
CA PHE A 723 15.47 37.82 4.56
C PHE A 723 15.32 39.11 5.37
N THR A 724 15.40 39.05 6.71
CA THR A 724 15.07 40.18 7.60
C THR A 724 16.28 40.77 8.33
N GLY A 725 17.40 40.04 8.40
CA GLY A 725 18.58 40.43 9.18
C GLY A 725 19.42 41.54 8.55
N THR A 726 20.42 42.02 9.30
CA THR A 726 21.44 42.96 8.79
C THR A 726 22.32 42.30 7.72
N PRO A 727 22.97 43.06 6.81
CA PRO A 727 23.83 42.48 5.76
C PRO A 727 24.88 41.49 6.27
N ARG A 728 25.47 41.77 7.45
CA ARG A 728 26.42 40.85 8.11
C ARG A 728 25.78 39.54 8.58
N GLN A 729 24.57 39.61 9.13
CA GLN A 729 23.83 38.41 9.54
C GLN A 729 23.43 37.58 8.32
N ARG A 730 22.95 38.24 7.26
CA ARG A 730 22.60 37.58 5.99
C ARG A 730 23.82 36.86 5.40
N ALA A 731 24.93 37.56 5.20
CA ALA A 731 26.17 36.98 4.66
C ALA A 731 26.65 35.76 5.46
N ARG A 732 26.64 35.86 6.80
CA ARG A 732 27.04 34.74 7.68
C ARG A 732 26.13 33.51 7.50
N LEU A 733 24.82 33.70 7.37
CA LEU A 733 23.88 32.59 7.23
C LEU A 733 23.90 31.99 5.82
N LEU A 734 24.06 32.82 4.79
CA LEU A 734 24.27 32.36 3.41
C LEU A 734 25.51 31.47 3.32
N ASP A 735 26.60 31.86 3.97
CA ASP A 735 27.83 31.07 4.06
C ASP A 735 27.63 29.77 4.87
N ARG A 736 27.07 29.87 6.08
CA ARG A 736 26.82 28.71 6.98
C ARG A 736 26.04 27.59 6.31
N TYR A 737 25.01 27.92 5.54
CA TYR A 737 24.15 26.94 4.87
C TYR A 737 24.60 26.63 3.44
N ALA A 738 25.76 27.15 3.03
CA ALA A 738 26.27 26.98 1.69
C ALA A 738 25.21 27.36 0.63
N VAL A 739 24.52 28.48 0.82
CA VAL A 739 23.54 29.02 -0.13
C VAL A 739 24.26 29.45 -1.40
N ARG A 740 23.72 29.05 -2.55
CA ARG A 740 24.17 29.53 -3.87
C ARG A 740 23.17 30.48 -4.49
N TYR A 741 21.88 30.24 -4.27
CA TYR A 741 20.81 31.09 -4.80
C TYR A 741 19.88 31.56 -3.68
N VAL A 742 19.45 32.81 -3.75
CA VAL A 742 18.33 33.31 -2.96
C VAL A 742 17.13 33.50 -3.87
N TYR A 743 16.03 32.83 -3.56
CA TYR A 743 14.77 32.93 -4.29
C TYR A 743 13.88 33.95 -3.61
N VAL A 744 13.42 34.96 -4.35
CA VAL A 744 12.45 35.95 -3.89
C VAL A 744 11.24 35.94 -4.83
N GLY A 745 10.25 35.11 -4.50
CA GLY A 745 8.99 34.98 -5.23
C GLY A 745 7.78 35.47 -4.43
N PRO A 746 6.55 35.09 -4.83
CA PRO A 746 5.31 35.49 -4.15
C PRO A 746 5.30 35.17 -2.65
N ASN A 747 5.72 33.95 -2.28
CA ASN A 747 5.77 33.50 -0.88
C ASN A 747 6.70 34.35 -0.01
N GLU A 748 7.91 34.66 -0.50
CA GLU A 748 8.85 35.52 0.22
C GLU A 748 8.34 36.96 0.34
N ARG A 749 7.71 37.48 -0.71
CA ARG A 749 7.15 38.84 -0.72
C ARG A 749 5.96 38.97 0.22
N GLU A 750 5.09 37.96 0.28
CA GLU A 750 3.99 37.93 1.23
C GLU A 750 4.50 37.90 2.67
N ARG A 751 5.51 37.07 2.95
CA ARG A 751 6.05 36.90 4.31
C ARG A 751 6.91 38.07 4.78
N TYR A 752 7.74 38.65 3.91
CA TYR A 752 8.79 39.60 4.28
C TYR A 752 8.65 40.99 3.65
N GLY A 753 7.68 41.18 2.74
CA GLY A 753 7.52 42.43 1.99
C GLY A 753 8.56 42.60 0.87
N THR A 754 9.03 43.84 0.66
CA THR A 754 10.05 44.11 -0.35
C THR A 754 11.44 43.81 0.21
N VAL A 755 12.10 42.79 -0.33
CA VAL A 755 13.47 42.38 0.07
C VAL A 755 14.43 42.56 -1.11
N SER A 756 15.55 43.23 -0.87
CA SER A 756 16.71 43.31 -1.76
C SER A 756 17.93 42.72 -1.06
N PHE A 757 18.83 42.14 -1.85
CA PHE A 757 20.14 41.62 -1.40
C PHE A 757 21.32 42.39 -2.00
N GLU A 758 21.08 43.48 -2.72
CA GLU A 758 22.13 44.29 -3.35
C GLU A 758 23.05 44.98 -2.32
N ASP A 759 22.62 45.09 -1.06
CA ASP A 759 23.40 45.60 0.07
C ASP A 759 24.25 44.52 0.76
N VAL A 760 24.12 43.25 0.36
CA VAL A 760 24.90 42.13 0.86
C VAL A 760 26.11 41.91 -0.05
N PRO A 761 27.35 42.09 0.44
CA PRO A 761 28.54 41.88 -0.37
C PRO A 761 28.60 40.46 -0.95
N GLY A 762 28.93 40.36 -2.25
CA GLY A 762 29.01 39.08 -2.96
C GLY A 762 27.67 38.47 -3.35
N VAL A 763 26.57 39.24 -3.27
CA VAL A 763 25.25 38.81 -3.74
C VAL A 763 24.77 39.74 -4.85
N HIS A 764 24.44 39.18 -6.01
CA HIS A 764 23.95 39.94 -7.17
C HIS A 764 22.70 39.32 -7.77
N VAL A 765 21.92 40.13 -8.48
CA VAL A 765 20.77 39.63 -9.24
C VAL A 765 21.27 38.80 -10.41
N GLU A 766 20.97 37.51 -10.40
CA GLU A 766 21.33 36.58 -11.47
C GLU A 766 20.25 36.58 -12.56
N ARG A 767 18.96 36.56 -12.16
CA ARG A 767 17.85 36.55 -13.12
C ARG A 767 16.54 37.02 -12.53
N ARG A 768 15.66 37.53 -13.39
CA ARG A 768 14.27 37.90 -13.07
C ARG A 768 13.29 37.17 -13.99
N PHE A 769 12.19 36.67 -13.43
CA PHE A 769 11.10 35.97 -14.11
C PHE A 769 9.77 36.48 -13.56
N GLY A 770 9.11 37.41 -14.27
CA GLY A 770 7.91 38.07 -13.74
C GLY A 770 8.15 38.61 -12.33
N ASP A 771 7.35 38.16 -11.37
CA ASP A 771 7.46 38.55 -9.95
C ASP A 771 8.59 37.86 -9.16
N VAL A 772 9.28 36.89 -9.74
CA VAL A 772 10.40 36.17 -9.12
C VAL A 772 11.73 36.83 -9.44
N THR A 773 12.53 37.10 -8.40
CA THR A 773 13.94 37.50 -8.53
C THR A 773 14.84 36.44 -7.90
N ILE A 774 15.82 35.95 -8.67
CA ILE A 774 16.85 35.05 -8.20
C ILE A 774 18.15 35.83 -8.05
N TYR A 775 18.72 35.78 -6.84
CA TYR A 775 20.06 36.28 -6.56
C TYR A 775 21.05 35.13 -6.52
N GLU A 776 22.27 35.35 -7.00
CA GLU A 776 23.38 34.41 -6.85
C GLU A 776 24.34 34.91 -5.77
N VAL A 777 24.86 33.98 -4.97
CA VAL A 777 25.88 34.22 -3.95
C VAL A 777 27.23 33.78 -4.50
N GLU A 778 28.10 34.75 -4.77
CA GLU A 778 29.49 34.50 -5.14
C GLU A 778 30.25 33.94 -3.94
N ARG A 779 30.95 32.83 -4.16
CA ARG A 779 31.93 32.35 -3.20
C ARG A 779 33.31 32.78 -3.65
N SER A 780 34.11 33.28 -2.71
CA SER A 780 35.55 33.44 -2.87
C SER A 780 36.12 32.10 -3.35
N ALA A 781 36.95 32.10 -4.40
CA ALA A 781 37.51 30.90 -5.04
C ALA A 781 38.47 30.06 -4.16
N GLY A 782 38.34 30.11 -2.84
CA GLY A 782 39.13 29.35 -1.86
C GLY A 782 38.31 28.52 -0.86
N ASP A 783 36.97 28.59 -0.90
CA ASP A 783 36.05 27.83 -0.03
C ASP A 783 35.19 26.85 -0.84
N ASP A 784 35.78 26.18 -1.84
CA ASP A 784 35.14 24.99 -2.39
C ASP A 784 35.00 23.96 -1.25
N PRO A 785 33.84 23.29 -1.11
CA PRO A 785 33.75 22.16 -0.20
C PRO A 785 34.85 21.15 -0.58
N PRO A 786 35.46 20.46 0.40
CA PRO A 786 36.45 19.45 0.06
C PRO A 786 35.80 18.50 -0.95
N SER A 787 36.46 18.31 -2.09
CA SER A 787 36.03 17.30 -3.05
C SER A 787 35.88 15.99 -2.27
N ASP A 788 34.78 15.25 -2.51
CA ASP A 788 34.46 13.96 -1.86
C ASP A 788 35.54 12.87 -2.08
N ALA A 789 36.72 13.23 -2.59
CA ALA A 789 37.89 12.40 -2.77
C ALA A 789 38.90 12.44 -1.59
N GLU A 790 38.85 13.43 -0.69
CA GLU A 790 39.92 13.63 0.32
C GLU A 790 39.64 13.12 1.74
N GLU A 791 38.46 12.58 2.05
CA GLU A 791 38.23 11.78 3.26
C GLU A 791 37.87 10.33 2.91
N ARG A 792 38.82 9.61 2.28
CA ARG A 792 38.73 8.15 2.09
C ARG A 792 39.30 7.37 3.26
#